data_AF-A0A9W3FUY5-F1
#
_entry.id   AF-A0A9W3FUY5-F1
#
_cell.length_a   1.000
_cell.length_b   1.000
_cell.length_c   1.000
_cell.angle_alpha   90.00
_cell.angle_beta   90.00
_cell.angle_gamma   90.00
#
_symmetry.space_group_name_H-M   'P 1'
#
loop_
_entity.id
_entity.type
_entity.pdbx_description
1 polymer ?
#
loop_
_entity_poly.entity_id
_entity_poly.type
_entity_poly.pdbx_seq_one_letter_code
_entity_poly.pdbx_strand_id
1 'polypeptide(L)'
;MSLKNEPRVNTSALQKIAADMSNLIENLDTRELHFEGEEVDYDVSPTDPKIQEVYIPFSAIYKTQGFKEPDVQTYLSGCPIKVQVLEVERFTSTTRVPSTNLYTIELTHGEFKWQVKRKFKHFQEFHRELLKYKAFIRIPIPTKRHTFRRQNVKEEPREMPSLPRSSENMIQEEQFFGKRKQLEDYLTKLLKMPMYRNYHATTEFLDISQLSFIHDLGPKGIEGMIMKRSGGHRIPGLNCCGQGRACYRWSKRWLIVKDSFLLYMKPDSGAIAFVLLVDKEFRIKMGRKETETKYGLRIDNLSRTLILKCNSYRHARWWGGAIEEFIQKYGTNFLKDHRFGSYAAIQENTLAKWYVNAKGYFEDVADAMEEAKEEIFITDWWLSPEIFLKRPVVEGNRWRLDCILKRKAQQGVRIFVMLYKEVELALGINSEYSKRILMHLHPNIKVMRHPDHVSSSVYLWAHHEKLVIIDQSVAFLGGIDLAYGRWDDNEHRLTDVGSVKRVIMGPSPGSLTAETTESMESLSHKDKNESNKSPPVLKNVDDRDSKLKGIGKPGKFSKFSLYRQLHRHHLHNVDSISSIDSASSYCNHCRSRQNLIHGLKPHLRLFRSSSESEQGLTGPNTDTGSIRSLQTGVGELHGETRFWHGKDYCNFVFKDWVQLDKPFADFIDRYSTPRMPWHDIASAVHGKAARDVARHFIQRWNFTKIMKSKYRSLSYPFLLPKSQTTAHELKYQVPGSVHANVQLLRSAADWSAGIKYHEESIHSAYIYVIENSKHYIYIENQFFISCADDKVVFNKIGDAIAQRILKAHREGQRYRVYVVIPLLPGFEGDISTGGGNALQAIMHFNYRTMCRGENSILGQLRTELGNQWINYISFCGLRTHAELEGNLVTELIYVHSKLLIADDNTVIIGSANINDRSMLGKRDSEMAIIMQDTETVPSVMDGKEYQAGRFAQGLRLQCFRVVLGYLSGPSEDIQDPVSDKFFKEVWVSTAARNATIYDKVFRCLPNDEVHNLIQLRDFISKPILAKEDPIRAEEELKKIRGFLVQFPLYFLSEENLLPAVGTKEAIVPTEVWT
;
A
#
# COMPACT_ATOMS: atom_id res chain seq x y z
N MET A 1 57.84 -9.35 31.52
CA MET A 1 58.30 -10.75 31.71
C MET A 1 58.62 -11.37 30.34
N SER A 2 59.11 -12.61 30.30
CA SER A 2 59.86 -13.16 29.16
C SER A 2 59.22 -14.43 28.58
N LEU A 3 59.13 -14.50 27.24
CA LEU A 3 58.93 -15.73 26.43
C LEU A 3 57.57 -16.48 26.63
N LYS A 4 57.10 -17.42 25.78
CA LYS A 4 57.69 -18.11 24.60
C LYS A 4 56.59 -18.67 23.64
N ASN A 5 56.98 -18.97 22.40
CA ASN A 5 56.44 -19.97 21.45
C ASN A 5 54.96 -19.95 20.95
N GLU A 6 54.81 -19.68 19.64
CA GLU A 6 53.96 -20.47 18.72
C GLU A 6 54.69 -20.62 17.35
N PRO A 7 54.39 -21.64 16.52
CA PRO A 7 55.23 -22.02 15.37
C PRO A 7 54.97 -21.22 14.08
N ARG A 8 56.05 -20.87 13.37
CA ARG A 8 55.96 -20.33 12.00
C ARG A 8 55.64 -21.44 10.99
N VAL A 9 54.50 -21.34 10.31
CA VAL A 9 54.20 -22.16 9.13
C VAL A 9 55.22 -21.87 8.02
N ASN A 10 55.89 -22.91 7.50
CA ASN A 10 56.95 -22.76 6.51
C ASN A 10 56.38 -22.53 5.10
N THR A 11 56.17 -21.25 4.74
CA THR A 11 55.56 -20.82 3.48
C THR A 11 56.33 -21.24 2.22
N SER A 12 57.64 -21.53 2.33
CA SER A 12 58.46 -21.95 1.18
C SER A 12 58.04 -23.31 0.59
N ALA A 13 57.56 -24.24 1.42
CA ALA A 13 57.14 -25.56 0.98
C ALA A 13 55.87 -25.49 0.10
N LEU A 14 54.89 -24.67 0.50
CA LEU A 14 53.67 -24.44 -0.28
C LEU A 14 53.96 -23.71 -1.60
N GLN A 15 54.96 -22.82 -1.63
CA GLN A 15 55.39 -22.16 -2.86
C GLN A 15 56.10 -23.12 -3.82
N LYS A 16 56.93 -24.06 -3.31
CA LYS A 16 57.50 -25.13 -4.14
C LYS A 16 56.42 -26.02 -4.74
N ILE A 17 55.51 -26.56 -3.93
CA ILE A 17 54.42 -27.43 -4.41
C ILE A 17 53.57 -26.73 -5.49
N ALA A 18 53.29 -25.43 -5.33
CA ALA A 18 52.57 -24.65 -6.34
C ALA A 18 53.36 -24.45 -7.66
N ALA A 19 54.70 -24.32 -7.59
CA ALA A 19 55.56 -24.25 -8.76
C ALA A 19 55.70 -25.61 -9.45
N ASP A 20 55.92 -26.68 -8.69
CA ASP A 20 56.08 -28.04 -9.20
C ASP A 20 54.78 -28.53 -9.88
N MET A 21 53.60 -28.23 -9.29
CA MET A 21 52.31 -28.48 -9.94
C MET A 21 52.08 -27.63 -11.20
N SER A 22 52.69 -26.45 -11.31
CA SER A 22 52.60 -25.64 -12.53
C SER A 22 53.42 -26.25 -13.66
N ASN A 23 54.66 -26.65 -13.37
CA ASN A 23 55.53 -27.36 -14.32
C ASN A 23 54.94 -28.69 -14.77
N LEU A 24 54.22 -29.42 -13.90
CA LEU A 24 53.56 -30.67 -14.27
C LEU A 24 52.38 -30.48 -15.24
N ILE A 25 51.75 -29.30 -15.23
CA ILE A 25 50.60 -28.97 -16.09
C ILE A 25 51.05 -28.52 -17.49
N GLU A 26 52.23 -27.90 -17.62
CA GLU A 26 52.76 -27.47 -18.93
C GLU A 26 53.37 -28.61 -19.76
N ASN A 27 53.60 -29.79 -19.18
CA ASN A 27 54.24 -30.95 -19.83
C ASN A 27 53.28 -32.10 -20.22
N LEU A 28 51.96 -31.88 -20.18
CA LEU A 28 50.98 -32.86 -20.66
C LEU A 28 50.77 -32.74 -22.18
N ASP A 29 51.46 -33.58 -22.95
CA ASP A 29 51.17 -33.74 -24.38
C ASP A 29 49.74 -34.27 -24.59
N THR A 30 49.14 -33.92 -25.73
CA THR A 30 47.72 -34.11 -26.05
C THR A 30 47.51 -34.92 -27.33
N ARG A 31 48.50 -35.73 -27.71
CA ARG A 31 48.50 -36.57 -28.91
C ARG A 31 48.47 -38.05 -28.58
N GLU A 32 47.27 -38.62 -28.43
CA GLU A 32 46.93 -39.99 -28.86
C GLU A 32 45.43 -40.28 -28.64
N LEU A 33 44.98 -41.47 -29.09
CA LEU A 33 43.60 -41.99 -29.05
C LEU A 33 42.61 -41.30 -30.00
N HIS A 34 42.66 -41.69 -31.28
CA HIS A 34 41.47 -41.78 -32.12
C HIS A 34 40.66 -43.03 -31.76
N PHE A 35 39.33 -42.92 -31.79
CA PHE A 35 38.42 -44.05 -31.97
C PHE A 35 37.23 -43.56 -32.79
N GLU A 36 36.82 -44.35 -33.78
CA GLU A 36 35.66 -44.08 -34.63
C GLU A 36 34.38 -44.60 -33.95
N GLY A 37 33.26 -43.93 -34.21
CA GLY A 37 31.94 -44.27 -33.70
C GLY A 37 30.87 -43.44 -34.41
N GLU A 38 29.81 -44.10 -34.87
CA GLU A 38 28.84 -43.53 -35.80
C GLU A 38 27.92 -42.48 -35.15
N GLU A 39 27.47 -41.49 -35.94
CA GLU A 39 26.56 -40.45 -35.47
C GLU A 39 25.10 -40.94 -35.48
N VAL A 40 24.36 -40.67 -34.41
CA VAL A 40 22.91 -40.89 -34.33
C VAL A 40 22.26 -39.54 -34.01
N ASP A 41 21.62 -38.95 -35.02
CA ASP A 41 20.91 -37.68 -34.86
C ASP A 41 19.67 -37.84 -33.98
N TYR A 42 19.58 -37.01 -32.94
CA TYR A 42 18.37 -36.84 -32.13
C TYR A 42 17.55 -35.66 -32.67
N ASP A 43 16.84 -35.92 -33.77
CA ASP A 43 15.92 -34.97 -34.37
C ASP A 43 14.71 -34.75 -33.44
N VAL A 44 14.50 -33.51 -32.99
CA VAL A 44 13.39 -33.16 -32.09
C VAL A 44 12.22 -32.65 -32.92
N SER A 45 11.25 -33.53 -33.19
CA SER A 45 10.06 -33.24 -33.98
C SER A 45 9.23 -32.07 -33.41
N PRO A 46 8.94 -31.01 -34.18
CA PRO A 46 8.32 -29.79 -33.66
C PRO A 46 6.78 -29.86 -33.58
N THR A 47 6.23 -30.79 -32.77
CA THR A 47 4.77 -31.00 -32.64
C THR A 47 4.32 -31.30 -31.21
N ASP A 48 4.29 -30.28 -30.33
CA ASP A 48 3.46 -30.26 -29.11
C ASP A 48 2.91 -28.82 -28.90
N PRO A 49 1.59 -28.57 -28.83
CA PRO A 49 1.02 -27.21 -28.74
C PRO A 49 1.26 -26.46 -27.42
N LYS A 50 2.16 -26.92 -26.54
CA LYS A 50 2.50 -26.27 -25.27
C LYS A 50 3.88 -25.65 -25.31
N ILE A 51 4.01 -24.53 -26.03
CA ILE A 51 5.15 -23.61 -25.91
C ILE A 51 5.08 -22.99 -24.51
N GLN A 52 5.73 -23.64 -23.54
CA GLN A 52 5.75 -23.20 -22.15
C GLN A 52 6.64 -21.95 -22.06
N GLU A 53 6.04 -20.82 -21.63
CA GLU A 53 6.61 -19.48 -21.74
C GLU A 53 8.06 -19.36 -21.23
N VAL A 54 8.95 -18.82 -22.07
CA VAL A 54 10.40 -18.86 -21.87
C VAL A 54 10.89 -17.63 -21.08
N TYR A 55 10.26 -17.36 -19.93
CA TYR A 55 10.55 -16.21 -19.09
C TYR A 55 10.97 -16.61 -17.67
N ILE A 56 11.88 -15.82 -17.06
CA ILE A 56 12.16 -15.90 -15.63
C ILE A 56 11.13 -15.02 -14.91
N PRO A 57 10.30 -15.55 -13.99
CA PRO A 57 9.26 -14.79 -13.31
C PRO A 57 9.86 -13.74 -12.37
N PHE A 58 9.16 -12.62 -12.16
CA PHE A 58 9.64 -11.53 -11.32
C PHE A 58 9.90 -11.98 -9.87
N SER A 59 9.14 -12.93 -9.35
CA SER A 59 9.39 -13.57 -8.04
C SER A 59 10.81 -14.17 -7.86
N ALA A 60 11.59 -14.36 -8.92
CA ALA A 60 13.00 -14.77 -8.87
C ALA A 60 13.91 -13.75 -8.14
N ILE A 61 13.55 -12.46 -8.09
CA ILE A 61 14.33 -11.43 -7.36
C ILE A 61 14.49 -11.76 -5.86
N TYR A 62 13.60 -12.62 -5.33
CA TYR A 62 13.58 -13.07 -3.94
C TYR A 62 14.31 -14.40 -3.68
N LYS A 63 15.01 -14.95 -4.68
CA LYS A 63 15.68 -16.27 -4.65
C LYS A 63 17.16 -16.20 -5.08
N THR A 64 17.79 -15.02 -4.96
CA THR A 64 19.18 -14.83 -5.43
C THR A 64 20.22 -15.54 -4.55
N GLN A 65 21.29 -16.01 -5.19
CA GLN A 65 22.37 -16.81 -4.60
C GLN A 65 23.76 -16.20 -4.89
N GLY A 66 24.78 -16.65 -4.16
CA GLY A 66 26.18 -16.24 -4.37
C GLY A 66 26.64 -16.47 -5.82
N PHE A 67 27.41 -15.54 -6.38
CA PHE A 67 27.82 -15.56 -7.80
C PHE A 67 28.78 -16.71 -8.15
N LYS A 68 29.15 -17.56 -7.20
CA LYS A 68 30.02 -18.74 -7.38
C LYS A 68 29.38 -20.06 -6.95
N GLU A 69 28.11 -20.04 -6.52
CA GLU A 69 27.39 -21.27 -6.23
C GLU A 69 27.08 -22.04 -7.53
N PRO A 70 26.95 -23.37 -7.47
CA PRO A 70 26.51 -24.16 -8.61
C PRO A 70 25.02 -23.94 -8.89
N ASP A 71 24.58 -24.37 -10.08
CA ASP A 71 23.16 -24.54 -10.44
C ASP A 71 22.29 -23.27 -10.36
N VAL A 72 22.94 -22.10 -10.36
CA VAL A 72 22.32 -20.78 -10.42
C VAL A 72 21.74 -20.54 -11.81
N GLN A 73 20.42 -20.33 -11.89
CA GLN A 73 19.75 -19.97 -13.14
C GLN A 73 20.11 -18.53 -13.54
N THR A 74 20.99 -18.39 -14.53
CA THR A 74 21.45 -17.10 -15.10
C THR A 74 21.01 -16.86 -16.54
N TYR A 75 20.35 -17.83 -17.17
CA TYR A 75 19.95 -17.81 -18.59
C TYR A 75 18.51 -18.30 -18.74
N LEU A 76 17.86 -17.86 -19.83
CA LEU A 76 16.58 -18.37 -20.29
C LEU A 76 16.73 -19.82 -20.80
N SER A 77 15.85 -20.72 -20.36
CA SER A 77 15.86 -22.14 -20.75
C SER A 77 15.62 -22.29 -22.25
N GLY A 78 16.38 -23.14 -22.94
CA GLY A 78 16.20 -23.40 -24.38
C GLY A 78 16.64 -22.26 -25.33
N CYS A 79 16.67 -21.00 -24.89
CA CYS A 79 17.14 -19.89 -25.74
C CYS A 79 18.65 -19.97 -26.03
N PRO A 80 19.08 -19.88 -27.31
CA PRO A 80 20.50 -19.70 -27.64
C PRO A 80 20.98 -18.29 -27.24
N ILE A 81 22.31 -18.11 -27.24
CA ILE A 81 22.95 -16.80 -27.15
C ILE A 81 23.63 -16.53 -28.50
N LYS A 82 23.24 -15.45 -29.18
CA LYS A 82 23.90 -14.95 -30.39
C LYS A 82 24.99 -13.97 -29.96
N VAL A 83 26.14 -14.01 -30.63
CA VAL A 83 27.30 -13.14 -30.38
C VAL A 83 27.69 -12.47 -31.69
N GLN A 84 28.04 -11.18 -31.65
CA GLN A 84 28.58 -10.44 -32.79
C GLN A 84 29.71 -9.51 -32.35
N VAL A 85 30.87 -9.54 -32.99
CA VAL A 85 32.03 -8.71 -32.62
C VAL A 85 32.12 -7.50 -33.56
N LEU A 86 31.35 -6.45 -33.23
CA LEU A 86 31.11 -5.28 -34.08
C LEU A 86 32.40 -4.53 -34.45
N GLU A 87 33.10 -3.98 -33.45
CA GLU A 87 34.09 -2.91 -33.66
C GLU A 87 35.37 -3.13 -32.83
N VAL A 88 36.49 -2.56 -33.32
CA VAL A 88 37.78 -2.53 -32.65
C VAL A 88 38.29 -1.10 -32.52
N GLU A 89 38.07 -0.47 -31.35
CA GLU A 89 38.55 0.89 -31.08
C GLU A 89 40.09 0.88 -30.92
N ARG A 90 40.80 1.44 -31.91
CA ARG A 90 42.25 1.70 -31.86
C ARG A 90 42.53 3.03 -31.13
N PHE A 91 42.92 2.98 -29.86
CA PHE A 91 43.39 4.16 -29.15
C PHE A 91 44.91 4.31 -29.16
N THR A 92 45.41 5.32 -29.86
CA THR A 92 46.76 5.86 -29.67
C THR A 92 46.87 6.64 -28.34
N SER A 93 48.10 6.81 -27.84
CA SER A 93 48.40 7.62 -26.67
C SER A 93 49.88 8.02 -26.66
N THR A 94 50.24 8.91 -27.59
CA THR A 94 51.62 9.35 -27.94
C THR A 94 52.54 8.22 -28.43
N THR A 95 53.71 8.59 -28.97
CA THR A 95 54.71 7.71 -29.59
C THR A 95 55.46 6.77 -28.63
N ARG A 96 54.97 6.62 -27.38
CA ARG A 96 55.63 5.84 -26.31
C ARG A 96 54.75 4.76 -25.67
N VAL A 97 53.53 4.53 -26.16
CA VAL A 97 52.61 3.52 -25.59
C VAL A 97 51.95 2.69 -26.71
N PRO A 98 52.03 1.34 -26.69
CA PRO A 98 51.36 0.48 -27.66
C PRO A 98 49.84 0.70 -27.72
N SER A 99 49.28 0.70 -28.93
CA SER A 99 47.84 0.78 -29.17
C SER A 99 47.17 -0.53 -28.72
N THR A 100 46.32 -0.46 -27.68
CA THR A 100 45.60 -1.65 -27.19
C THR A 100 44.17 -1.68 -27.73
N ASN A 101 43.92 -2.65 -28.61
CA ASN A 101 42.62 -2.91 -29.22
C ASN A 101 41.54 -3.20 -28.15
N LEU A 102 40.44 -2.45 -28.22
CA LEU A 102 39.23 -2.67 -27.42
C LEU A 102 38.11 -3.19 -28.35
N TYR A 103 37.63 -4.40 -28.09
CA TYR A 103 36.60 -5.06 -28.88
C TYR A 103 35.23 -4.78 -28.27
N THR A 104 34.29 -4.30 -29.08
CA THR A 104 32.87 -4.20 -28.70
C THR A 104 32.17 -5.49 -29.13
N ILE A 105 31.69 -6.26 -28.14
CA ILE A 105 30.99 -7.52 -28.33
C ILE A 105 29.51 -7.27 -28.06
N GLU A 106 28.67 -7.50 -29.05
CA GLU A 106 27.22 -7.45 -28.92
C GLU A 106 26.67 -8.87 -28.70
N LEU A 107 25.71 -9.00 -27.79
CA LEU A 107 25.06 -10.26 -27.47
C LEU A 107 23.54 -10.12 -27.52
N THR A 108 22.86 -11.20 -27.91
CA THR A 108 21.39 -11.29 -27.92
C THR A 108 20.94 -12.64 -27.37
N HIS A 109 19.98 -12.64 -26.44
CA HIS A 109 19.47 -13.83 -25.76
C HIS A 109 17.99 -13.63 -25.40
N GLY A 110 17.09 -14.36 -26.05
CA GLY A 110 15.68 -14.01 -26.08
C GLY A 110 15.48 -12.61 -26.68
N GLU A 111 14.62 -11.81 -26.03
CA GLU A 111 14.43 -10.38 -26.28
C GLU A 111 15.65 -9.50 -25.91
N PHE A 112 16.52 -9.97 -25.02
CA PHE A 112 17.53 -9.12 -24.39
C PHE A 112 18.75 -8.95 -25.29
N LYS A 113 19.04 -7.69 -25.63
CA LYS A 113 20.22 -7.29 -26.40
C LYS A 113 21.10 -6.33 -25.58
N TRP A 114 22.39 -6.63 -25.46
CA TRP A 114 23.36 -5.80 -24.73
C TRP A 114 24.76 -5.87 -25.35
N GLN A 115 25.64 -4.95 -24.95
CA GLN A 115 27.03 -4.91 -25.41
C GLN A 115 28.00 -4.94 -24.23
N VAL A 116 29.16 -5.58 -24.42
CA VAL A 116 30.30 -5.56 -23.50
C VAL A 116 31.57 -5.17 -24.23
N LYS A 117 32.36 -4.27 -23.64
CA LYS A 117 33.68 -3.88 -24.19
C LYS A 117 34.78 -4.65 -23.47
N ARG A 118 35.65 -5.33 -24.23
CA ARG A 118 36.72 -6.22 -23.70
C ARG A 118 38.03 -6.03 -24.48
N LYS A 119 39.17 -6.04 -23.78
CA LYS A 119 40.50 -6.04 -24.43
C LYS A 119 40.93 -7.47 -24.74
N PHE A 120 41.83 -7.67 -25.70
CA PHE A 120 42.38 -9.00 -26.00
C PHE A 120 42.95 -9.70 -24.74
N LYS A 121 43.65 -8.94 -23.88
CA LYS A 121 44.12 -9.42 -22.57
C LYS A 121 43.02 -10.02 -21.68
N HIS A 122 41.78 -9.51 -21.73
CA HIS A 122 40.67 -10.06 -20.96
C HIS A 122 40.24 -11.43 -21.51
N PHE A 123 40.32 -11.65 -22.83
CA PHE A 123 40.09 -12.98 -23.42
C PHE A 123 41.17 -13.98 -23.01
N GLN A 124 42.45 -13.56 -22.97
CA GLN A 124 43.55 -14.40 -22.48
C GLN A 124 43.39 -14.76 -20.99
N GLU A 125 42.98 -13.78 -20.17
CA GLU A 125 42.70 -13.99 -18.75
C GLU A 125 41.51 -14.95 -18.56
N PHE A 126 40.42 -14.76 -19.30
CA PHE A 126 39.24 -15.62 -19.29
C PHE A 126 39.54 -17.06 -19.74
N HIS A 127 40.23 -17.24 -20.87
CA HIS A 127 40.62 -18.55 -21.39
C HIS A 127 41.47 -19.34 -20.39
N ARG A 128 42.40 -18.68 -19.69
CA ARG A 128 43.19 -19.31 -18.62
C ARG A 128 42.36 -19.75 -17.41
N GLU A 129 41.36 -18.96 -16.99
CA GLU A 129 40.46 -19.39 -15.90
C GLU A 129 39.53 -20.55 -16.32
N LEU A 130 39.17 -20.63 -17.60
CA LEU A 130 38.44 -21.77 -18.17
C LEU A 130 39.32 -23.04 -18.26
N LEU A 131 40.59 -22.91 -18.64
CA LEU A 131 41.56 -24.01 -18.62
C LEU A 131 41.79 -24.55 -17.20
N LYS A 132 41.94 -23.66 -16.21
CA LYS A 132 41.97 -24.06 -14.78
C LYS A 132 40.71 -24.81 -14.36
N TYR A 133 39.54 -24.36 -14.80
CA TYR A 133 38.27 -25.02 -14.50
C TYR A 133 38.19 -26.42 -15.14
N LYS A 134 38.54 -26.56 -16.43
CA LYS A 134 38.66 -27.84 -17.14
C LYS A 134 39.63 -28.80 -16.43
N ALA A 135 40.78 -28.30 -15.98
CA ALA A 135 41.74 -29.08 -15.20
C ALA A 135 41.16 -29.52 -13.85
N PHE A 136 40.57 -28.59 -13.08
CA PHE A 136 40.00 -28.87 -11.76
C PHE A 136 38.90 -29.94 -11.79
N ILE A 137 38.05 -29.96 -12.84
CA ILE A 137 37.02 -31.00 -13.03
C ILE A 137 37.63 -32.39 -13.27
N ARG A 138 38.82 -32.45 -13.91
CA ARG A 138 39.52 -33.71 -14.22
C ARG A 138 40.31 -34.27 -13.02
N ILE A 139 40.58 -33.49 -11.98
CA ILE A 139 41.32 -33.97 -10.79
C ILE A 139 40.38 -34.83 -9.91
N PRO A 140 40.72 -36.10 -9.60
CA PRO A 140 39.85 -37.01 -8.84
C PRO A 140 39.92 -36.76 -7.32
N ILE A 141 39.40 -35.63 -6.83
CA ILE A 141 39.42 -35.31 -5.39
C ILE A 141 38.29 -36.05 -4.64
N PRO A 142 38.59 -36.89 -3.62
CA PRO A 142 37.59 -37.64 -2.88
C PRO A 142 36.81 -36.75 -1.90
N THR A 143 35.78 -36.07 -2.39
CA THR A 143 34.78 -35.37 -1.58
C THR A 143 33.38 -35.67 -2.08
N LYS A 144 32.37 -35.64 -1.20
CA LYS A 144 30.94 -35.83 -1.56
C LYS A 144 30.48 -34.91 -2.72
N ARG A 145 31.18 -33.77 -2.91
CA ARG A 145 30.97 -32.77 -3.96
C ARG A 145 31.36 -33.24 -5.38
N HIS A 146 32.18 -34.30 -5.51
CA HIS A 146 32.64 -34.84 -6.80
C HIS A 146 31.82 -36.07 -7.25
N THR A 147 31.34 -36.90 -6.33
CA THR A 147 30.57 -38.12 -6.65
C THR A 147 29.29 -37.80 -7.43
N PHE A 148 28.53 -36.79 -6.99
CA PHE A 148 27.28 -36.37 -7.63
C PHE A 148 27.50 -35.82 -9.06
N ARG A 149 28.62 -35.10 -9.28
CA ARG A 149 28.98 -34.58 -10.61
C ARG A 149 29.31 -35.67 -11.62
N ARG A 150 29.80 -36.84 -11.18
CA ARG A 150 30.09 -37.97 -12.08
C ARG A 150 28.84 -38.70 -12.58
N GLN A 151 27.70 -38.62 -11.87
CA GLN A 151 26.49 -39.36 -12.26
C GLN A 151 25.69 -38.68 -13.38
N ASN A 152 25.85 -37.37 -13.57
CA ASN A 152 25.13 -36.59 -14.59
C ASN A 152 25.96 -36.27 -15.84
N VAL A 153 27.18 -36.82 -15.98
CA VAL A 153 28.00 -36.68 -17.19
C VAL A 153 27.96 -37.99 -17.97
N LYS A 154 26.98 -38.09 -18.88
CA LYS A 154 27.02 -39.02 -20.01
C LYS A 154 27.41 -38.25 -21.27
N GLU A 155 28.21 -38.88 -22.12
CA GLU A 155 28.57 -38.45 -23.48
C GLU A 155 28.94 -36.95 -23.65
N GLU A 156 30.23 -36.60 -23.47
CA GLU A 156 30.79 -35.30 -23.86
C GLU A 156 31.44 -35.34 -25.26
N PRO A 157 30.98 -34.54 -26.25
CA PRO A 157 31.71 -34.33 -27.48
C PRO A 157 32.64 -33.10 -27.45
N ARG A 158 33.86 -33.32 -27.98
CA ARG A 158 34.70 -32.34 -28.71
C ARG A 158 35.38 -31.24 -27.86
N GLU A 159 36.51 -30.73 -28.37
CA GLU A 159 37.49 -29.96 -27.59
C GLU A 159 37.02 -28.59 -27.08
N MET A 160 37.71 -28.07 -26.05
CA MET A 160 37.63 -26.66 -25.68
C MET A 160 38.12 -25.79 -26.85
N PRO A 161 37.34 -24.79 -27.31
CA PRO A 161 37.77 -23.89 -28.38
C PRO A 161 39.10 -23.22 -28.06
N SER A 162 40.05 -23.27 -28.99
CA SER A 162 41.34 -22.60 -28.85
C SER A 162 41.17 -21.09 -28.95
N LEU A 163 41.79 -20.33 -28.04
CA LEU A 163 41.85 -18.88 -28.18
C LEU A 163 42.82 -18.52 -29.34
N PRO A 164 42.45 -17.62 -30.26
CA PRO A 164 43.34 -17.20 -31.35
C PRO A 164 44.69 -16.67 -30.83
N ARG A 165 45.80 -17.08 -31.44
CA ARG A 165 47.15 -16.59 -31.10
C ARG A 165 47.33 -15.13 -31.54
N SER A 166 48.24 -14.39 -30.89
CA SER A 166 48.38 -12.94 -31.13
C SER A 166 49.81 -12.42 -30.97
N SER A 167 50.38 -11.94 -32.07
CA SER A 167 51.51 -11.02 -32.12
C SER A 167 50.97 -9.60 -32.39
N GLU A 168 50.94 -8.73 -31.38
CA GLU A 168 50.17 -7.48 -31.45
C GLU A 168 50.82 -6.33 -32.26
N ASN A 169 52.08 -6.49 -32.72
CA ASN A 169 52.91 -5.37 -33.16
C ASN A 169 52.72 -4.91 -34.63
N MET A 170 52.19 -5.74 -35.53
CA MET A 170 51.96 -5.37 -36.95
C MET A 170 50.69 -6.05 -37.47
N ILE A 171 49.63 -5.27 -37.73
CA ILE A 171 48.35 -5.77 -38.28
C ILE A 171 47.74 -4.71 -39.23
N GLN A 172 47.54 -5.08 -40.49
CA GLN A 172 46.82 -4.30 -41.52
C GLN A 172 45.30 -4.46 -41.35
N GLU A 173 44.50 -3.51 -41.89
CA GLU A 173 43.07 -3.39 -41.55
C GLU A 173 42.21 -4.59 -41.98
N GLU A 174 42.52 -5.23 -43.11
CA GLU A 174 41.81 -6.42 -43.61
C GLU A 174 41.84 -7.59 -42.61
N GLN A 175 42.97 -7.78 -41.91
CA GLN A 175 43.13 -8.85 -40.91
C GLN A 175 42.25 -8.66 -39.67
N PHE A 176 41.70 -7.45 -39.43
CA PHE A 176 40.78 -7.20 -38.32
C PHE A 176 39.40 -7.83 -38.55
N PHE A 177 38.99 -8.09 -39.78
CA PHE A 177 37.74 -8.81 -40.06
C PHE A 177 37.87 -10.28 -39.65
N GLY A 178 38.95 -10.94 -40.10
CA GLY A 178 39.28 -12.31 -39.68
C GLY A 178 39.41 -12.45 -38.16
N LYS A 179 40.11 -11.52 -37.49
CA LYS A 179 40.27 -11.57 -36.02
C LYS A 179 38.98 -11.30 -35.24
N ARG A 180 38.07 -10.47 -35.76
CA ARG A 180 36.71 -10.32 -35.20
C ARG A 180 35.94 -11.64 -35.28
N LYS A 181 35.87 -12.24 -36.47
CA LYS A 181 35.18 -13.52 -36.69
C LYS A 181 35.75 -14.67 -35.86
N GLN A 182 37.09 -14.77 -35.73
CA GLN A 182 37.73 -15.77 -34.87
C GLN A 182 37.35 -15.66 -33.38
N LEU A 183 37.16 -14.44 -32.86
CA LEU A 183 36.71 -14.23 -31.48
C LEU A 183 35.20 -14.48 -31.31
N GLU A 184 34.42 -14.19 -32.35
CA GLU A 184 32.99 -14.50 -32.45
C GLU A 184 32.74 -16.02 -32.47
N ASP A 185 33.49 -16.76 -33.29
CA ASP A 185 33.48 -18.23 -33.36
C ASP A 185 33.91 -18.86 -32.03
N TYR A 186 34.96 -18.33 -31.39
CA TYR A 186 35.43 -18.78 -30.07
C TYR A 186 34.33 -18.67 -29.00
N LEU A 187 33.68 -17.50 -28.90
CA LEU A 187 32.60 -17.29 -27.93
C LEU A 187 31.34 -18.09 -28.29
N THR A 188 30.98 -18.16 -29.56
CA THR A 188 29.79 -18.90 -30.02
C THR A 188 29.92 -20.40 -29.75
N LYS A 189 31.10 -20.99 -30.00
CA LYS A 189 31.37 -22.39 -29.64
C LYS A 189 31.34 -22.60 -28.13
N LEU A 190 31.97 -21.71 -27.35
CA LEU A 190 31.99 -21.82 -25.89
C LEU A 190 30.59 -21.72 -25.25
N LEU A 191 29.72 -20.83 -25.76
CA LEU A 191 28.38 -20.64 -25.22
C LEU A 191 27.36 -21.71 -25.63
N LYS A 192 27.67 -22.52 -26.64
CA LYS A 192 26.94 -23.77 -26.91
C LYS A 192 27.22 -24.86 -25.86
N MET A 193 28.39 -24.85 -25.21
CA MET A 193 28.78 -25.86 -24.20
C MET A 193 28.27 -25.47 -22.80
N PRO A 194 27.28 -26.19 -22.20
CA PRO A 194 26.65 -25.77 -20.94
C PRO A 194 27.63 -25.67 -19.76
N MET A 195 28.64 -26.57 -19.72
CA MET A 195 29.68 -26.58 -18.68
C MET A 195 30.44 -25.23 -18.61
N TYR A 196 30.79 -24.65 -19.76
CA TYR A 196 31.53 -23.38 -19.83
C TYR A 196 30.60 -22.17 -19.85
N ARG A 197 29.43 -22.24 -20.51
CA ARG A 197 28.41 -21.18 -20.45
C ARG A 197 28.01 -20.84 -19.03
N ASN A 198 27.68 -21.86 -18.23
CA ASN A 198 27.15 -21.67 -16.88
C ASN A 198 28.24 -21.44 -15.82
N TYR A 199 29.52 -21.33 -16.21
CA TYR A 199 30.62 -21.08 -15.27
C TYR A 199 30.72 -19.59 -14.87
N HIS A 200 30.94 -19.31 -13.59
CA HIS A 200 30.90 -17.94 -13.06
C HIS A 200 31.89 -16.95 -13.71
N ALA A 201 33.03 -17.43 -14.23
CA ALA A 201 33.97 -16.56 -14.96
C ALA A 201 33.42 -16.16 -16.34
N THR A 202 32.53 -16.96 -16.93
CA THR A 202 31.84 -16.65 -18.20
C THR A 202 30.77 -15.58 -17.99
N THR A 203 30.01 -15.66 -16.89
CA THR A 203 29.05 -14.60 -16.52
C THR A 203 29.74 -13.30 -16.09
N GLU A 204 30.89 -13.34 -15.39
CA GLU A 204 31.72 -12.14 -15.14
C GLU A 204 32.38 -11.63 -16.46
N PHE A 205 32.73 -12.50 -17.41
CA PHE A 205 33.26 -12.09 -18.72
C PHE A 205 32.20 -11.45 -19.63
N LEU A 206 30.93 -11.83 -19.53
CA LEU A 206 29.83 -11.31 -20.37
C LEU A 206 28.95 -10.24 -19.70
N ASP A 207 29.31 -9.80 -18.49
CA ASP A 207 28.51 -8.88 -17.67
C ASP A 207 27.06 -9.38 -17.50
N ILE A 208 26.89 -10.58 -16.93
CA ILE A 208 25.59 -11.25 -16.69
C ILE A 208 25.42 -11.60 -15.20
N SER A 209 24.18 -11.51 -14.72
CA SER A 209 23.76 -11.94 -13.38
C SER A 209 22.38 -12.61 -13.41
N GLN A 210 21.92 -13.05 -12.24
CA GLN A 210 20.58 -13.63 -12.03
C GLN A 210 19.41 -12.66 -12.33
N LEU A 211 19.69 -11.36 -12.50
CA LEU A 211 18.67 -10.32 -12.74
C LEU A 211 18.73 -9.74 -14.16
N SER A 212 19.61 -10.25 -15.02
CA SER A 212 19.80 -9.76 -16.40
C SER A 212 18.54 -9.93 -17.26
N PHE A 213 17.91 -11.11 -17.20
CA PHE A 213 16.91 -11.59 -18.17
C PHE A 213 15.52 -11.83 -17.54
N ILE A 214 15.14 -11.02 -16.55
CA ILE A 214 13.78 -11.00 -15.98
C ILE A 214 12.96 -9.97 -16.76
N HIS A 215 11.92 -10.42 -17.48
CA HIS A 215 11.08 -9.58 -18.37
C HIS A 215 10.53 -8.34 -17.67
N ASP A 216 9.91 -8.52 -16.49
CA ASP A 216 9.34 -7.44 -15.68
C ASP A 216 10.38 -6.45 -15.10
N LEU A 217 11.68 -6.76 -15.13
CA LEU A 217 12.74 -5.78 -14.84
C LEU A 217 13.15 -4.96 -16.08
N GLY A 218 12.48 -5.13 -17.22
CA GLY A 218 12.72 -4.36 -18.44
C GLY A 218 14.11 -4.59 -19.06
N PRO A 219 14.57 -3.68 -19.95
CA PRO A 219 15.78 -3.88 -20.74
C PRO A 219 17.03 -4.12 -19.89
N LYS A 220 17.98 -4.90 -20.41
CA LYS A 220 19.25 -5.21 -19.73
C LYS A 220 20.25 -4.07 -19.94
N GLY A 221 20.43 -3.24 -18.91
CA GLY A 221 21.47 -2.21 -18.90
C GLY A 221 22.88 -2.76 -18.65
N ILE A 222 23.84 -1.85 -18.56
CA ILE A 222 25.21 -2.19 -18.13
C ILE A 222 25.20 -2.72 -16.70
N GLU A 223 25.98 -3.78 -16.47
CA GLU A 223 26.18 -4.38 -15.15
C GLU A 223 27.61 -4.88 -15.00
N GLY A 224 28.03 -5.24 -13.79
CA GLY A 224 29.37 -5.75 -13.54
C GLY A 224 29.99 -5.31 -12.21
N MET A 225 31.25 -5.70 -12.02
CA MET A 225 31.95 -5.51 -10.75
C MET A 225 32.57 -4.11 -10.59
N ILE A 226 32.16 -3.39 -9.54
CA ILE A 226 32.67 -2.06 -9.20
C ILE A 226 33.00 -1.92 -7.70
N MET A 227 33.84 -0.93 -7.34
CA MET A 227 34.18 -0.61 -5.95
C MET A 227 33.28 0.51 -5.41
N LYS A 228 32.51 0.24 -4.36
CA LYS A 228 31.51 1.15 -3.78
C LYS A 228 31.94 1.72 -2.43
N ARG A 229 31.73 3.03 -2.19
CA ARG A 229 32.06 3.72 -0.92
C ARG A 229 30.94 3.60 0.11
N SER A 230 31.26 3.44 1.40
CA SER A 230 30.26 3.46 2.49
C SER A 230 29.61 4.86 2.65
N GLY A 231 28.49 4.92 3.38
CA GLY A 231 27.76 6.18 3.63
C GLY A 231 26.99 6.70 2.42
N GLY A 232 26.81 8.03 2.37
CA GLY A 232 26.16 8.76 1.27
C GLY A 232 24.62 8.79 1.29
N HIS A 233 24.00 8.23 2.32
CA HIS A 233 22.57 8.41 2.57
C HIS A 233 22.30 9.80 3.15
N ARG A 234 21.19 10.44 2.79
CA ARG A 234 20.55 11.43 3.67
C ARG A 234 19.90 10.68 4.83
N ILE A 235 20.17 11.10 6.06
CA ILE A 235 19.56 10.54 7.28
C ILE A 235 19.19 11.75 8.14
N PRO A 236 17.91 12.17 8.19
CA PRO A 236 17.50 13.28 9.04
C PRO A 236 17.94 13.07 10.49
N GLY A 237 18.41 14.14 11.13
CA GLY A 237 18.96 14.14 12.49
C GLY A 237 20.39 13.58 12.65
N LEU A 238 20.98 12.92 11.63
CA LEU A 238 22.28 12.25 11.77
C LEU A 238 23.31 12.64 10.69
N ASN A 239 23.66 13.93 10.63
CA ASN A 239 24.76 14.45 9.80
C ASN A 239 26.16 14.03 10.29
N CYS A 240 26.26 13.42 11.48
CA CYS A 240 27.51 13.01 12.11
C CYS A 240 28.20 11.87 11.33
N CYS A 241 29.53 11.94 11.21
CA CYS A 241 30.39 10.92 10.57
C CYS A 241 30.28 10.76 9.03
N GLY A 242 29.98 11.84 8.29
CA GLY A 242 29.96 11.84 6.80
C GLY A 242 31.14 12.53 6.08
N GLN A 243 31.68 13.62 6.63
CA GLN A 243 32.56 14.56 5.90
C GLN A 243 34.08 14.39 6.15
N GLY A 244 34.46 13.59 7.16
CA GLY A 244 35.87 13.31 7.46
C GLY A 244 36.46 12.18 6.61
N ARG A 245 37.67 12.38 6.05
CA ARG A 245 38.36 11.38 5.21
C ARG A 245 38.70 10.05 5.90
N ALA A 246 38.62 9.98 7.23
CA ALA A 246 39.09 8.85 8.04
C ALA A 246 38.13 7.65 8.14
N CYS A 247 36.83 7.82 7.82
CA CYS A 247 35.80 6.87 8.29
C CYS A 247 35.08 6.04 7.21
N TYR A 248 35.41 6.19 5.91
CA TYR A 248 34.74 5.43 4.85
C TYR A 248 35.45 4.13 4.47
N ARG A 249 34.67 3.07 4.23
CA ARG A 249 35.13 1.77 3.74
C ARG A 249 34.77 1.60 2.25
N TRP A 250 35.63 0.94 1.49
CA TRP A 250 35.35 0.50 0.12
C TRP A 250 34.92 -0.97 0.10
N SER A 251 34.11 -1.39 -0.88
CA SER A 251 33.73 -2.81 -1.05
C SER A 251 33.46 -3.17 -2.52
N LYS A 252 33.88 -4.36 -2.97
CA LYS A 252 33.51 -4.94 -4.28
C LYS A 252 31.98 -5.19 -4.28
N ARG A 253 31.26 -4.75 -5.30
CA ARG A 253 29.82 -4.97 -5.51
C ARG A 253 29.53 -5.23 -6.99
N TRP A 254 28.54 -6.06 -7.28
CA TRP A 254 27.98 -6.15 -8.62
C TRP A 254 26.94 -5.04 -8.75
N LEU A 255 27.14 -4.09 -9.66
CA LEU A 255 26.19 -3.01 -9.97
C LEU A 255 25.32 -3.46 -11.15
N ILE A 256 24.03 -3.15 -11.14
CA ILE A 256 23.10 -3.40 -12.25
C ILE A 256 22.32 -2.12 -12.53
N VAL A 257 22.15 -1.80 -13.82
CA VAL A 257 21.30 -0.70 -14.31
C VAL A 257 20.06 -1.26 -14.99
N LYS A 258 18.90 -0.71 -14.63
CA LYS A 258 17.60 -0.92 -15.28
C LYS A 258 16.97 0.44 -15.60
N ASP A 259 15.83 0.45 -16.29
CA ASP A 259 15.19 1.65 -16.86
C ASP A 259 14.89 2.75 -15.82
N SER A 260 14.50 2.34 -14.62
CA SER A 260 13.89 3.17 -13.58
C SER A 260 14.70 3.19 -12.27
N PHE A 261 15.75 2.37 -12.17
CA PHE A 261 16.60 2.25 -10.99
C PHE A 261 17.98 1.65 -11.29
N LEU A 262 18.90 1.84 -10.35
CA LEU A 262 20.16 1.12 -10.25
C LEU A 262 20.18 0.34 -8.93
N LEU A 263 20.66 -0.91 -8.93
CA LEU A 263 20.87 -1.67 -7.69
C LEU A 263 22.31 -2.15 -7.57
N TYR A 264 22.72 -2.54 -6.35
CA TYR A 264 23.97 -3.28 -6.19
C TYR A 264 23.85 -4.48 -5.25
N MET A 265 24.42 -5.61 -5.68
CA MET A 265 24.40 -6.90 -4.99
C MET A 265 25.74 -7.17 -4.29
N LYS A 266 25.72 -7.99 -3.25
CA LYS A 266 26.93 -8.61 -2.69
C LYS A 266 27.31 -9.84 -3.55
N PRO A 267 28.54 -9.96 -4.08
CA PRO A 267 28.91 -11.12 -4.91
C PRO A 267 28.98 -12.45 -4.15
N ASP A 268 29.28 -12.38 -2.85
CA ASP A 268 29.41 -13.54 -1.95
C ASP A 268 28.09 -14.30 -1.74
N SER A 269 26.96 -13.59 -1.69
CA SER A 269 25.69 -14.10 -1.18
C SER A 269 24.50 -13.80 -2.10
N GLY A 270 24.70 -13.10 -3.21
CA GLY A 270 23.63 -12.70 -4.14
C GLY A 270 22.68 -11.62 -3.59
N ALA A 271 22.79 -11.27 -2.31
CA ALA A 271 21.86 -10.36 -1.65
C ALA A 271 21.92 -8.95 -2.27
N ILE A 272 20.77 -8.44 -2.71
CA ILE A 272 20.56 -7.03 -3.07
C ILE A 272 20.84 -6.19 -1.81
N ALA A 273 21.82 -5.29 -1.89
CA ALA A 273 22.32 -4.53 -0.75
C ALA A 273 21.85 -3.07 -0.73
N PHE A 274 21.33 -2.56 -1.85
CA PHE A 274 20.62 -1.29 -1.98
C PHE A 274 19.98 -1.14 -3.37
N VAL A 275 18.95 -0.29 -3.47
CA VAL A 275 18.27 0.13 -4.70
C VAL A 275 18.20 1.65 -4.72
N LEU A 276 18.62 2.26 -5.82
CA LEU A 276 18.63 3.70 -6.08
C LEU A 276 17.65 3.98 -7.23
N LEU A 277 16.48 4.55 -6.94
CA LEU A 277 15.53 4.94 -7.97
C LEU A 277 16.08 6.12 -8.80
N VAL A 278 15.79 6.15 -10.09
CA VAL A 278 16.00 7.33 -10.94
C VAL A 278 14.90 8.34 -10.61
N ASP A 279 15.26 9.61 -10.47
CA ASP A 279 14.36 10.74 -10.22
C ASP A 279 14.89 12.01 -10.91
N LYS A 280 14.17 13.14 -10.81
CA LYS A 280 14.55 14.41 -11.48
C LYS A 280 15.84 15.06 -10.97
N GLU A 281 16.40 14.58 -9.87
CA GLU A 281 17.74 14.96 -9.39
C GLU A 281 18.79 13.87 -9.67
N PHE A 282 18.47 12.88 -10.50
CA PHE A 282 19.41 11.85 -10.96
C PHE A 282 20.49 12.49 -11.84
N ARG A 283 21.69 12.65 -11.29
CA ARG A 283 22.81 13.33 -11.98
C ARG A 283 24.09 12.53 -11.82
N ILE A 284 24.84 12.37 -12.91
CA ILE A 284 26.12 11.67 -12.94
C ILE A 284 27.28 12.67 -12.99
N LYS A 285 28.30 12.42 -12.17
CA LYS A 285 29.45 13.30 -11.96
C LYS A 285 30.75 12.50 -11.89
N MET A 286 31.85 13.11 -12.33
CA MET A 286 33.11 12.39 -12.54
C MET A 286 34.35 13.10 -11.97
N GLY A 287 35.36 12.29 -11.63
CA GLY A 287 36.72 12.77 -11.39
C GLY A 287 36.98 13.28 -9.97
N ARG A 288 38.23 13.68 -9.71
CA ARG A 288 38.76 13.90 -8.35
C ARG A 288 38.03 15.00 -7.56
N LYS A 289 37.55 16.06 -8.23
CA LYS A 289 36.84 17.19 -7.59
C LYS A 289 35.50 16.75 -7.00
N GLU A 290 34.69 16.03 -7.77
CA GLU A 290 33.32 15.66 -7.38
C GLU A 290 33.24 14.41 -6.48
N THR A 291 34.30 13.58 -6.46
CA THR A 291 34.28 12.21 -5.89
C THR A 291 35.36 11.94 -4.84
N GLU A 292 36.25 12.90 -4.60
CA GLU A 292 37.49 12.79 -3.79
C GLU A 292 38.48 11.70 -4.29
N THR A 293 38.16 11.03 -5.40
CA THR A 293 38.80 9.78 -5.85
C THR A 293 39.42 10.00 -7.24
N LYS A 294 40.68 9.57 -7.44
CA LYS A 294 41.44 9.83 -8.69
C LYS A 294 40.66 9.48 -9.96
N TYR A 295 39.94 8.37 -9.94
CA TYR A 295 39.04 7.89 -11.01
C TYR A 295 37.67 7.50 -10.43
N GLY A 296 37.04 8.41 -9.69
CA GLY A 296 35.71 8.19 -9.14
C GLY A 296 34.57 8.52 -10.12
N LEU A 297 33.43 7.89 -9.88
CA LEU A 297 32.11 8.22 -10.41
C LEU A 297 31.18 8.52 -9.22
N ARG A 298 30.36 9.56 -9.34
CA ARG A 298 29.36 9.98 -8.36
C ARG A 298 28.00 10.00 -9.05
N ILE A 299 26.99 9.44 -8.39
CA ILE A 299 25.60 9.44 -8.83
C ILE A 299 24.79 10.04 -7.69
N ASP A 300 24.17 11.19 -7.93
CA ASP A 300 23.25 11.84 -7.00
C ASP A 300 21.79 11.51 -7.39
N ASN A 301 20.87 11.56 -6.43
CA ASN A 301 19.42 11.62 -6.63
C ASN A 301 18.75 12.39 -5.46
N LEU A 302 17.41 12.47 -5.41
CA LEU A 302 16.67 13.15 -4.33
C LEU A 302 17.02 12.61 -2.93
N SER A 303 17.40 11.33 -2.78
CA SER A 303 17.60 10.65 -1.48
C SER A 303 19.06 10.34 -1.11
N ARG A 304 19.97 10.30 -2.09
CA ARG A 304 21.32 9.72 -1.90
C ARG A 304 22.39 10.34 -2.81
N THR A 305 23.61 10.40 -2.29
CA THR A 305 24.84 10.43 -3.09
C THR A 305 25.53 9.05 -3.05
N LEU A 306 25.68 8.39 -4.19
CA LEU A 306 26.44 7.15 -4.35
C LEU A 306 27.80 7.46 -4.96
N ILE A 307 28.89 7.03 -4.33
CA ILE A 307 30.26 7.18 -4.87
C ILE A 307 30.89 5.82 -5.14
N LEU A 308 31.42 5.69 -6.35
CA LEU A 308 32.01 4.49 -6.95
C LEU A 308 33.44 4.80 -7.41
N LYS A 309 34.32 3.80 -7.41
CA LYS A 309 35.73 3.89 -7.82
C LYS A 309 35.99 2.98 -9.00
N CYS A 310 36.52 3.56 -10.07
CA CYS A 310 36.93 2.87 -11.29
C CYS A 310 38.46 2.73 -11.36
N ASN A 311 38.94 1.87 -12.27
CA ASN A 311 40.38 1.58 -12.41
C ASN A 311 41.15 2.64 -13.22
N SER A 312 40.46 3.42 -14.06
CA SER A 312 41.04 4.48 -14.90
C SER A 312 39.99 5.53 -15.24
N TYR A 313 40.42 6.70 -15.74
CA TYR A 313 39.50 7.75 -16.21
C TYR A 313 38.63 7.28 -17.38
N ARG A 314 39.19 6.48 -18.31
CA ARG A 314 38.41 5.86 -19.42
C ARG A 314 37.34 4.89 -18.88
N HIS A 315 37.68 4.08 -17.88
CA HIS A 315 36.72 3.17 -17.23
C HIS A 315 35.61 3.96 -16.51
N ALA A 316 35.93 5.08 -15.86
CA ALA A 316 34.92 5.96 -15.26
C ALA A 316 34.03 6.64 -16.32
N ARG A 317 34.58 7.05 -17.48
CA ARG A 317 33.79 7.64 -18.58
C ARG A 317 32.87 6.62 -19.24
N TRP A 318 33.33 5.37 -19.42
CA TRP A 318 32.50 4.30 -19.96
C TRP A 318 31.30 4.00 -19.04
N TRP A 319 31.52 3.82 -17.72
CA TRP A 319 30.40 3.67 -16.79
C TRP A 319 29.49 4.90 -16.77
N GLY A 320 30.04 6.12 -16.68
CA GLY A 320 29.24 7.33 -16.64
C GLY A 320 28.32 7.46 -17.86
N GLY A 321 28.91 7.42 -19.05
CA GLY A 321 28.17 7.53 -20.31
C GLY A 321 27.19 6.38 -20.55
N ALA A 322 27.58 5.12 -20.28
CA ALA A 322 26.69 3.98 -20.50
C ALA A 322 25.49 3.94 -19.54
N ILE A 323 25.61 4.51 -18.33
CA ILE A 323 24.45 4.71 -17.44
C ILE A 323 23.60 5.88 -17.98
N GLU A 324 24.23 7.01 -18.31
CA GLU A 324 23.56 8.24 -18.75
C GLU A 324 22.75 8.00 -20.05
N GLU A 325 23.36 7.38 -21.06
CA GLU A 325 22.72 7.00 -22.33
C GLU A 325 21.54 6.03 -22.10
N PHE A 326 21.72 5.00 -21.26
CA PHE A 326 20.69 4.00 -21.02
C PHE A 326 19.48 4.59 -20.27
N ILE A 327 19.72 5.40 -19.24
CA ILE A 327 18.63 6.08 -18.50
C ILE A 327 17.99 7.17 -19.36
N GLN A 328 18.75 7.90 -20.20
CA GLN A 328 18.19 8.87 -21.13
C GLN A 328 17.29 8.21 -22.19
N LYS A 329 17.62 6.98 -22.61
CA LYS A 329 16.86 6.20 -23.61
C LYS A 329 15.61 5.51 -23.06
N TYR A 330 15.68 4.93 -21.85
CA TYR A 330 14.59 4.09 -21.30
C TYR A 330 13.91 4.68 -20.07
N GLY A 331 14.55 5.60 -19.36
CA GLY A 331 14.10 6.18 -18.09
C GLY A 331 13.73 7.66 -18.15
N THR A 332 13.60 8.25 -19.35
CA THR A 332 13.47 9.71 -19.56
C THR A 332 12.30 10.34 -18.82
N ASN A 333 11.23 9.58 -18.57
CA ASN A 333 10.07 10.05 -17.80
C ASN A 333 10.39 10.31 -16.33
N PHE A 334 11.37 9.62 -15.74
CA PHE A 334 11.76 9.81 -14.34
C PHE A 334 12.69 11.01 -14.13
N LEU A 335 13.29 11.55 -15.21
CA LEU A 335 14.26 12.65 -15.16
C LEU A 335 13.62 14.05 -15.23
N LYS A 336 12.32 14.15 -15.54
CA LYS A 336 11.62 15.41 -15.80
C LYS A 336 10.87 15.92 -14.58
N ASP A 337 10.63 17.23 -14.54
CA ASP A 337 9.51 17.81 -13.80
C ASP A 337 8.20 17.49 -14.53
N HIS A 338 7.17 17.13 -13.77
CA HIS A 338 5.82 16.88 -14.27
C HIS A 338 4.84 17.95 -13.79
N ARG A 339 3.62 17.93 -14.35
CA ARG A 339 2.51 18.78 -13.92
C ARG A 339 2.30 18.68 -12.41
N PHE A 340 2.01 19.80 -11.76
CA PHE A 340 1.89 19.95 -10.30
C PHE A 340 3.17 19.62 -9.52
N GLY A 341 4.34 19.57 -10.18
CA GLY A 341 5.62 19.19 -9.56
C GLY A 341 5.72 17.72 -9.17
N SER A 342 4.75 16.88 -9.55
CA SER A 342 4.63 15.48 -9.16
C SER A 342 5.86 14.65 -9.53
N TYR A 343 6.12 13.59 -8.76
CA TYR A 343 7.06 12.53 -9.15
C TYR A 343 6.60 11.70 -10.35
N ALA A 344 5.32 11.76 -10.71
CA ALA A 344 4.68 10.93 -11.72
C ALA A 344 4.17 11.75 -12.92
N ALA A 345 4.32 11.16 -14.11
CA ALA A 345 3.80 11.69 -15.35
C ALA A 345 2.28 11.52 -15.44
N ILE A 346 1.65 12.22 -16.39
CA ILE A 346 0.29 11.89 -16.83
C ILE A 346 0.36 10.56 -17.59
N GLN A 347 -0.49 9.62 -17.21
CA GLN A 347 -0.65 8.31 -17.82
C GLN A 347 -1.94 8.33 -18.65
N GLU A 348 -1.79 8.55 -19.95
CA GLU A 348 -2.90 8.66 -20.90
C GLU A 348 -3.65 7.33 -21.07
N ASN A 349 -4.97 7.40 -21.32
CA ASN A 349 -5.84 6.26 -21.58
C ASN A 349 -5.69 5.11 -20.55
N THR A 350 -5.69 5.45 -19.26
CA THR A 350 -5.57 4.51 -18.15
C THR A 350 -6.95 4.00 -17.73
N LEU A 351 -7.11 2.68 -17.60
CA LEU A 351 -8.29 2.08 -16.99
C LEU A 351 -8.38 2.46 -15.50
N ALA A 352 -9.48 3.11 -15.12
CA ALA A 352 -9.76 3.54 -13.76
C ALA A 352 -11.22 3.28 -13.35
N LYS A 353 -11.43 3.08 -12.05
CA LYS A 353 -12.77 2.93 -11.43
C LYS A 353 -12.86 3.78 -10.16
N TRP A 354 -14.05 4.29 -9.87
CA TRP A 354 -14.40 4.96 -8.62
C TRP A 354 -15.26 4.05 -7.74
N TYR A 355 -15.28 4.34 -6.43
CA TYR A 355 -16.17 3.72 -5.46
C TYR A 355 -16.77 4.80 -4.57
N VAL A 356 -18.09 4.80 -4.45
CA VAL A 356 -18.79 5.46 -3.34
C VAL A 356 -19.12 4.38 -2.32
N ASN A 357 -18.71 4.59 -1.08
CA ASN A 357 -18.75 3.65 0.04
C ASN A 357 -17.89 2.38 -0.13
N ALA A 358 -17.60 1.75 1.00
CA ALA A 358 -16.57 0.72 1.09
C ALA A 358 -16.99 -0.67 0.63
N LYS A 359 -18.29 -0.96 0.47
CA LYS A 359 -18.78 -2.29 0.04
C LYS A 359 -18.13 -2.77 -1.26
N GLY A 360 -18.33 -2.05 -2.36
CA GLY A 360 -17.75 -2.42 -3.66
C GLY A 360 -16.22 -2.34 -3.68
N TYR A 361 -15.65 -1.41 -2.90
CA TYR A 361 -14.20 -1.26 -2.76
C TYR A 361 -13.56 -2.50 -2.10
N PHE A 362 -14.07 -2.94 -0.95
CA PHE A 362 -13.58 -4.15 -0.29
C PHE A 362 -13.88 -5.42 -1.09
N GLU A 363 -15.00 -5.49 -1.81
CA GLU A 363 -15.33 -6.60 -2.71
C GLU A 363 -14.28 -6.76 -3.83
N ASP A 364 -13.97 -5.69 -4.57
CA ASP A 364 -12.96 -5.72 -5.64
C ASP A 364 -11.52 -5.86 -5.13
N VAL A 365 -11.18 -5.28 -3.96
CA VAL A 365 -9.89 -5.50 -3.29
C VAL A 365 -9.72 -6.98 -2.93
N ALA A 366 -10.78 -7.64 -2.46
CA ALA A 366 -10.73 -9.05 -2.08
C ALA A 366 -10.49 -9.98 -3.28
N ASP A 367 -11.12 -9.71 -4.43
CA ASP A 367 -10.92 -10.50 -5.65
C ASP A 367 -9.55 -10.21 -6.30
N ALA A 368 -9.10 -8.95 -6.29
CA ALA A 368 -7.76 -8.62 -6.75
C ALA A 368 -6.67 -9.27 -5.87
N MET A 369 -6.87 -9.33 -4.55
CA MET A 369 -6.00 -10.12 -3.66
C MET A 369 -6.09 -11.63 -3.94
N GLU A 370 -7.27 -12.16 -4.27
CA GLU A 370 -7.43 -13.58 -4.64
C GLU A 370 -6.66 -13.91 -5.93
N GLU A 371 -6.60 -12.99 -6.89
CA GLU A 371 -5.86 -13.18 -8.14
C GLU A 371 -4.35 -12.89 -8.07
N ALA A 372 -3.84 -12.25 -7.01
CA ALA A 372 -2.39 -11.96 -6.87
C ALA A 372 -1.49 -13.20 -7.09
N LYS A 373 -0.44 -13.08 -7.90
CA LYS A 373 0.47 -14.19 -8.24
C LYS A 373 1.89 -14.01 -7.68
N GLU A 374 2.33 -12.79 -7.39
CA GLU A 374 3.72 -12.48 -6.99
C GLU A 374 3.82 -11.57 -5.76
N GLU A 375 3.10 -10.45 -5.75
CA GLU A 375 3.24 -9.40 -4.74
C GLU A 375 1.91 -8.75 -4.32
N ILE A 376 1.76 -8.51 -3.01
CA ILE A 376 0.74 -7.63 -2.44
C ILE A 376 1.45 -6.57 -1.58
N PHE A 377 1.28 -5.30 -1.92
CA PHE A 377 1.73 -4.16 -1.12
C PHE A 377 0.52 -3.52 -0.44
N ILE A 378 0.65 -3.15 0.84
CA ILE A 378 -0.41 -2.48 1.62
C ILE A 378 0.18 -1.31 2.41
N THR A 379 -0.46 -0.14 2.34
CA THR A 379 -0.30 0.92 3.35
C THR A 379 -1.65 1.25 3.97
N ASP A 380 -1.65 1.45 5.28
CA ASP A 380 -2.80 1.96 6.01
C ASP A 380 -2.31 2.89 7.12
N TRP A 381 -3.15 3.86 7.48
CA TRP A 381 -3.00 4.56 8.76
C TRP A 381 -3.32 3.61 9.92
N TRP A 382 -4.33 2.75 9.72
CA TRP A 382 -4.65 1.66 10.64
C TRP A 382 -5.16 0.44 9.85
N LEU A 383 -4.65 -0.76 10.17
CA LEU A 383 -5.10 -2.02 9.57
C LEU A 383 -5.64 -2.93 10.67
N SER A 384 -6.86 -3.45 10.49
CA SER A 384 -7.53 -4.41 11.39
C SER A 384 -7.54 -5.80 10.76
N PRO A 385 -6.69 -6.75 11.18
CA PRO A 385 -6.48 -8.01 10.45
C PRO A 385 -7.72 -8.88 10.26
N GLU A 386 -8.69 -8.79 11.17
CA GLU A 386 -9.84 -9.71 11.23
C GLU A 386 -11.12 -9.18 10.55
N ILE A 387 -11.05 -8.07 9.79
CA ILE A 387 -12.22 -7.56 9.05
C ILE A 387 -12.64 -8.49 7.91
N PHE A 388 -13.95 -8.48 7.62
CA PHE A 388 -14.54 -9.13 6.46
C PHE A 388 -14.70 -8.12 5.30
N LEU A 389 -14.13 -8.47 4.14
CA LEU A 389 -14.16 -7.65 2.93
C LEU A 389 -15.44 -7.85 2.11
N LYS A 390 -16.02 -9.05 2.12
CA LYS A 390 -17.32 -9.36 1.48
C LYS A 390 -18.37 -9.71 2.53
N ARG A 391 -19.60 -9.23 2.37
CA ARG A 391 -20.68 -9.33 3.38
C ARG A 391 -22.07 -9.50 2.73
N PRO A 392 -23.03 -10.17 3.37
CA PRO A 392 -22.93 -10.85 4.68
C PRO A 392 -21.98 -12.05 4.65
N VAL A 393 -21.59 -12.53 5.84
CA VAL A 393 -20.51 -13.55 5.99
C VAL A 393 -21.05 -14.95 5.71
N VAL A 394 -21.18 -15.30 4.42
CA VAL A 394 -21.73 -16.58 3.96
C VAL A 394 -20.70 -17.69 3.75
N GLU A 395 -19.48 -17.37 3.30
CA GLU A 395 -18.40 -18.36 3.06
C GLU A 395 -17.46 -18.52 4.28
N GLY A 396 -17.99 -18.30 5.49
CA GLY A 396 -17.21 -18.28 6.73
C GLY A 396 -16.03 -17.32 6.66
N ASN A 397 -14.84 -17.77 7.09
CA ASN A 397 -13.64 -16.92 7.10
C ASN A 397 -12.99 -16.70 5.71
N ARG A 398 -13.59 -17.14 4.60
CA ARG A 398 -12.98 -17.03 3.26
C ARG A 398 -12.67 -15.58 2.85
N TRP A 399 -13.53 -14.63 3.21
CA TRP A 399 -13.34 -13.20 2.86
C TRP A 399 -12.84 -12.34 4.02
N ARG A 400 -12.23 -12.96 5.03
CA ARG A 400 -11.57 -12.26 6.14
C ARG A 400 -10.12 -11.93 5.77
N LEU A 401 -9.68 -10.69 6.02
CA LEU A 401 -8.42 -10.15 5.48
C LEU A 401 -7.19 -11.01 5.83
N ASP A 402 -7.02 -11.37 7.11
CA ASP A 402 -5.94 -12.28 7.56
C ASP A 402 -5.95 -13.62 6.82
N CYS A 403 -7.12 -14.18 6.54
CA CYS A 403 -7.30 -15.47 5.86
C CYS A 403 -7.04 -15.37 4.35
N ILE A 404 -7.28 -14.21 3.72
CA ILE A 404 -6.86 -13.92 2.35
C ILE A 404 -5.33 -13.83 2.31
N LEU A 405 -4.73 -12.93 3.10
CA LEU A 405 -3.28 -12.72 3.11
C LEU A 405 -2.52 -14.01 3.46
N LYS A 406 -3.03 -14.83 4.40
CA LYS A 406 -2.44 -16.13 4.73
C LYS A 406 -2.44 -17.10 3.55
N ARG A 407 -3.56 -17.32 2.86
CA ARG A 407 -3.61 -18.30 1.75
C ARG A 407 -2.79 -17.85 0.54
N LYS A 408 -2.78 -16.56 0.23
CA LYS A 408 -1.94 -15.99 -0.84
C LYS A 408 -0.45 -16.12 -0.49
N ALA A 409 -0.09 -15.84 0.77
CA ALA A 409 1.27 -16.04 1.26
C ALA A 409 1.71 -17.51 1.19
N GLN A 410 0.82 -18.47 1.45
CA GLN A 410 1.08 -19.92 1.31
C GLN A 410 1.26 -20.35 -0.16
N GLN A 411 0.53 -19.72 -1.10
CA GLN A 411 0.71 -19.93 -2.55
C GLN A 411 2.03 -19.36 -3.10
N GLY A 412 2.80 -18.63 -2.29
CA GLY A 412 4.13 -18.11 -2.64
C GLY A 412 4.21 -16.59 -2.79
N VAL A 413 3.05 -15.90 -2.84
CA VAL A 413 2.95 -14.43 -2.93
C VAL A 413 3.70 -13.78 -1.77
N ARG A 414 4.50 -12.75 -2.06
CA ARG A 414 5.16 -11.93 -1.03
C ARG A 414 4.25 -10.78 -0.63
N ILE A 415 4.07 -10.57 0.67
CA ILE A 415 3.13 -9.57 1.20
C ILE A 415 3.88 -8.57 2.06
N PHE A 416 3.83 -7.30 1.69
CA PHE A 416 4.58 -6.22 2.30
C PHE A 416 3.62 -5.15 2.81
N VAL A 417 3.64 -4.89 4.11
CA VAL A 417 2.73 -3.96 4.76
C VAL A 417 3.51 -2.84 5.44
N MET A 418 3.10 -1.59 5.24
CA MET A 418 3.62 -0.43 5.96
C MET A 418 2.49 0.25 6.74
N LEU A 419 2.50 0.05 8.06
CA LEU A 419 1.57 0.73 8.97
C LEU A 419 2.20 2.03 9.48
N TYR A 420 1.35 3.02 9.75
CA TYR A 420 1.69 4.07 10.70
C TYR A 420 2.07 3.45 12.06
N LYS A 421 3.04 4.05 12.75
CA LYS A 421 3.30 3.82 14.17
C LYS A 421 2.79 5.03 14.93
N GLU A 422 1.78 4.78 15.75
CA GLU A 422 1.15 5.70 16.66
C GLU A 422 2.02 6.07 17.86
N VAL A 423 1.65 7.19 18.49
CA VAL A 423 1.97 7.46 19.89
C VAL A 423 0.96 6.68 20.74
N GLU A 424 1.42 5.56 21.31
CA GLU A 424 0.59 4.57 22.04
C GLU A 424 -0.15 5.14 23.29
N LEU A 425 0.16 6.37 23.70
CA LEU A 425 -0.53 7.13 24.77
C LEU A 425 -1.63 8.08 24.27
N ALA A 426 -1.78 8.26 22.95
CA ALA A 426 -2.65 9.27 22.35
C ALA A 426 -3.59 8.73 21.24
N LEU A 427 -3.35 7.52 20.72
CA LEU A 427 -4.17 6.88 19.69
C LEU A 427 -4.30 5.38 19.96
N GLY A 428 -5.53 4.84 19.93
CA GLY A 428 -5.85 3.46 20.29
C GLY A 428 -5.60 2.38 19.23
N ILE A 429 -5.04 2.72 18.06
CA ILE A 429 -5.03 1.85 16.86
C ILE A 429 -4.25 0.53 17.02
N ASN A 430 -3.33 0.44 17.99
CA ASN A 430 -2.56 -0.75 18.36
C ASN A 430 -1.87 -1.45 17.16
N SER A 431 -1.07 -0.70 16.40
CA SER A 431 -0.45 -1.21 15.18
C SER A 431 0.61 -2.31 15.44
N GLU A 432 1.14 -2.44 16.67
CA GLU A 432 1.96 -3.62 17.04
C GLU A 432 1.12 -4.90 17.17
N TYR A 433 -0.16 -4.82 17.59
CA TYR A 433 -1.08 -5.96 17.51
C TYR A 433 -1.25 -6.40 16.06
N SER A 434 -1.66 -5.49 15.16
CA SER A 434 -1.88 -5.82 13.75
C SER A 434 -0.63 -6.37 13.08
N LYS A 435 0.54 -5.74 13.35
CA LYS A 435 1.85 -6.25 12.94
C LYS A 435 2.10 -7.67 13.45
N ARG A 436 1.86 -7.93 14.74
CA ARG A 436 2.11 -9.22 15.37
C ARG A 436 1.26 -10.30 14.73
N ILE A 437 -0.06 -10.09 14.60
CA ILE A 437 -0.97 -11.04 13.96
C ILE A 437 -0.51 -11.34 12.53
N LEU A 438 -0.37 -10.32 11.68
CA LEU A 438 0.00 -10.48 10.27
C LEU A 438 1.34 -11.22 10.09
N MET A 439 2.35 -10.93 10.93
CA MET A 439 3.65 -11.61 10.87
C MET A 439 3.64 -13.06 11.37
N HIS A 440 2.64 -13.49 12.15
CA HIS A 440 2.48 -14.89 12.57
C HIS A 440 1.74 -15.75 11.54
N LEU A 441 1.03 -15.16 10.57
CA LEU A 441 0.25 -15.91 9.57
C LEU A 441 1.13 -16.76 8.63
N HIS A 442 2.20 -16.18 8.08
CA HIS A 442 3.12 -16.85 7.16
C HIS A 442 4.45 -16.09 6.98
N PRO A 443 5.62 -16.77 6.85
CA PRO A 443 6.92 -16.11 6.63
C PRO A 443 7.06 -15.29 5.33
N ASN A 444 6.11 -15.37 4.39
CA ASN A 444 6.08 -14.45 3.23
C ASN A 444 5.48 -13.07 3.54
N ILE A 445 4.85 -12.88 4.70
CA ILE A 445 4.32 -11.59 5.14
C ILE A 445 5.38 -10.82 5.92
N LYS A 446 5.57 -9.52 5.63
CA LYS A 446 6.53 -8.64 6.30
C LYS A 446 5.90 -7.28 6.58
N VAL A 447 5.93 -6.85 7.84
CA VAL A 447 5.25 -5.64 8.29
C VAL A 447 6.22 -4.64 8.92
N MET A 448 6.36 -3.47 8.30
CA MET A 448 7.04 -2.32 8.90
C MET A 448 6.03 -1.41 9.61
N ARG A 449 6.51 -0.73 10.65
CA ARG A 449 5.85 0.40 11.29
C ARG A 449 6.79 1.61 11.31
N HIS A 450 6.30 2.80 11.02
CA HIS A 450 7.06 4.06 10.96
C HIS A 450 6.14 5.25 11.31
N PRO A 451 6.58 6.34 11.96
CA PRO A 451 7.93 6.67 12.44
C PRO A 451 8.42 5.81 13.62
N ASP A 452 9.53 6.17 14.27
CA ASP A 452 9.75 5.84 15.68
C ASP A 452 9.79 7.14 16.48
N HIS A 453 8.97 7.22 17.52
CA HIS A 453 9.08 8.22 18.57
C HIS A 453 10.15 7.76 19.57
N VAL A 454 10.99 8.69 20.02
CA VAL A 454 11.94 8.48 21.12
C VAL A 454 11.69 9.53 22.19
N SER A 455 12.14 9.31 23.43
CA SER A 455 11.86 10.20 24.57
C SER A 455 12.35 11.65 24.39
N SER A 456 13.26 11.90 23.45
CA SER A 456 13.76 13.23 23.08
C SER A 456 13.11 13.86 21.84
N SER A 457 12.30 13.11 21.09
CA SER A 457 11.62 13.61 19.88
C SER A 457 10.41 12.77 19.48
N VAL A 458 9.24 13.41 19.51
CA VAL A 458 7.96 12.85 19.07
C VAL A 458 7.62 13.47 17.71
N TYR A 459 7.51 12.64 16.67
CA TYR A 459 6.90 13.07 15.40
C TYR A 459 5.39 13.27 15.59
N LEU A 460 4.88 14.45 15.24
CA LEU A 460 3.45 14.82 15.28
C LEU A 460 2.68 14.38 14.02
N TRP A 461 3.41 13.90 13.01
CA TRP A 461 2.92 13.59 11.68
C TRP A 461 2.76 12.09 11.47
N ALA A 462 1.76 11.70 10.69
CA ALA A 462 1.41 10.32 10.41
C ALA A 462 1.72 9.89 8.97
N HIS A 463 1.64 8.58 8.75
CA HIS A 463 1.49 8.01 7.42
C HIS A 463 0.00 7.77 7.21
N HIS A 464 -0.62 8.56 6.35
CA HIS A 464 -2.07 8.61 6.23
C HIS A 464 -2.58 8.01 4.91
N GLU A 465 -1.69 7.72 3.96
CA GLU A 465 -2.06 7.09 2.68
C GLU A 465 -2.61 5.65 2.84
N LYS A 466 -3.77 5.39 2.23
CA LYS A 466 -4.39 4.05 2.17
C LYS A 466 -4.21 3.49 0.77
N LEU A 467 -3.42 2.41 0.64
CA LEU A 467 -3.01 1.84 -0.64
C LEU A 467 -3.06 0.30 -0.59
N VAL A 468 -3.60 -0.33 -1.63
CA VAL A 468 -3.40 -1.76 -1.91
C VAL A 468 -2.91 -1.91 -3.35
N ILE A 469 -1.75 -2.54 -3.56
CA ILE A 469 -1.18 -2.78 -4.90
C ILE A 469 -0.95 -4.28 -5.11
N ILE A 470 -1.46 -4.79 -6.22
CA ILE A 470 -1.38 -6.21 -6.64
C ILE A 470 -0.45 -6.34 -7.84
N ASP A 471 0.57 -7.19 -7.73
CA ASP A 471 1.55 -7.56 -8.78
C ASP A 471 2.16 -6.36 -9.55
N GLN A 472 2.20 -5.20 -8.90
CA GLN A 472 2.53 -3.88 -9.47
C GLN A 472 1.78 -3.58 -10.79
N SER A 473 0.52 -4.01 -10.91
CA SER A 473 -0.27 -3.88 -12.15
C SER A 473 -1.72 -3.43 -11.91
N VAL A 474 -2.25 -3.57 -10.69
CA VAL A 474 -3.50 -2.95 -10.22
C VAL A 474 -3.23 -2.27 -8.89
N ALA A 475 -3.70 -1.04 -8.70
CA ALA A 475 -3.56 -0.28 -7.45
C ALA A 475 -4.88 0.35 -7.03
N PHE A 476 -5.21 0.25 -5.75
CA PHE A 476 -6.37 0.81 -5.09
C PHE A 476 -5.93 1.91 -4.13
N LEU A 477 -6.63 3.06 -4.11
CA LEU A 477 -6.37 4.17 -3.19
C LEU A 477 -7.60 5.06 -2.94
N GLY A 478 -7.62 5.76 -1.81
CA GLY A 478 -8.74 6.63 -1.40
C GLY A 478 -8.67 7.02 0.08
N GLY A 479 -9.82 7.34 0.67
CA GLY A 479 -9.96 7.56 2.11
C GLY A 479 -10.08 6.27 2.95
N ILE A 480 -10.37 5.13 2.32
CA ILE A 480 -10.79 3.91 3.02
C ILE A 480 -9.59 3.07 3.48
N ASP A 481 -9.31 3.04 4.80
CA ASP A 481 -8.36 2.08 5.41
C ASP A 481 -8.94 0.65 5.44
N LEU A 482 -8.08 -0.37 5.48
CA LEU A 482 -8.46 -1.76 5.80
C LEU A 482 -8.68 -1.95 7.32
N ALA A 483 -9.60 -1.17 7.89
CA ALA A 483 -9.86 -1.07 9.33
C ALA A 483 -11.32 -1.26 9.74
N TYR A 484 -11.54 -1.47 11.05
CA TYR A 484 -12.89 -1.50 11.64
C TYR A 484 -13.70 -0.23 11.35
N GLY A 485 -15.00 -0.42 11.13
CA GLY A 485 -15.99 0.65 10.93
C GLY A 485 -16.02 1.26 9.53
N ARG A 486 -15.03 0.98 8.67
CA ARG A 486 -14.96 1.52 7.29
C ARG A 486 -15.97 0.90 6.35
N TRP A 487 -16.35 -0.37 6.54
CA TRP A 487 -17.31 -1.03 5.67
C TRP A 487 -18.69 -0.40 5.84
N ASP A 488 -19.27 0.06 4.74
CA ASP A 488 -20.64 0.53 4.66
C ASP A 488 -21.13 0.43 3.22
N ASP A 489 -22.44 0.59 3.04
CA ASP A 489 -23.06 0.69 1.72
C ASP A 489 -24.04 1.89 1.68
N ASN A 490 -24.71 2.06 0.54
CA ASN A 490 -25.49 3.26 0.24
C ASN A 490 -26.75 3.44 1.10
N GLU A 491 -27.12 2.45 1.93
CA GLU A 491 -28.21 2.55 2.89
C GLU A 491 -27.77 3.19 4.22
N HIS A 492 -26.47 3.17 4.55
CA HIS A 492 -25.91 3.77 5.76
C HIS A 492 -26.65 3.37 7.06
N ARG A 493 -26.93 2.07 7.21
CA ARG A 493 -27.76 1.53 8.31
C ARG A 493 -27.18 1.83 9.70
N LEU A 494 -28.05 2.27 10.62
CA LEU A 494 -27.72 2.57 12.03
C LEU A 494 -27.69 1.33 12.94
N THR A 495 -28.35 0.24 12.53
CA THR A 495 -28.63 -0.94 13.38
C THR A 495 -28.11 -2.23 12.74
N ASP A 496 -27.73 -3.19 13.60
CA ASP A 496 -27.18 -4.50 13.19
C ASP A 496 -27.35 -5.52 14.33
N VAL A 497 -28.59 -5.65 14.83
CA VAL A 497 -28.93 -6.59 15.91
C VAL A 497 -28.93 -8.04 15.42
N GLY A 498 -29.38 -8.29 14.18
CA GLY A 498 -29.45 -9.61 13.55
C GLY A 498 -30.56 -10.50 14.14
N SER A 499 -31.11 -11.41 13.33
CA SER A 499 -32.29 -12.22 13.73
C SER A 499 -32.44 -13.51 12.92
N VAL A 500 -31.43 -14.39 12.97
CA VAL A 500 -31.51 -15.73 12.33
C VAL A 500 -32.30 -16.71 13.22
N LYS A 501 -33.56 -16.97 12.87
CA LYS A 501 -34.37 -18.03 13.49
C LYS A 501 -34.27 -19.32 12.65
N ARG A 502 -33.64 -20.36 13.19
CA ARG A 502 -33.73 -21.71 12.61
C ARG A 502 -35.14 -22.26 12.82
N VAL A 503 -35.93 -22.32 11.76
CA VAL A 503 -37.11 -23.20 11.71
C VAL A 503 -36.61 -24.62 11.61
N ILE A 504 -36.86 -25.44 12.64
CA ILE A 504 -36.80 -26.90 12.49
C ILE A 504 -38.05 -27.26 11.69
N MET A 505 -37.88 -27.87 10.51
CA MET A 505 -39.01 -28.42 9.77
C MET A 505 -39.67 -29.50 10.63
N GLY A 506 -40.89 -29.22 11.11
CA GLY A 506 -41.76 -30.24 11.69
C GLY A 506 -42.09 -31.31 10.65
N PRO A 507 -42.42 -32.54 11.06
CA PRO A 507 -42.82 -33.59 10.12
C PRO A 507 -43.99 -33.12 9.25
N SER A 508 -43.88 -33.27 7.93
CA SER A 508 -44.94 -32.92 7.00
C SER A 508 -46.17 -33.84 7.22
N PRO A 509 -47.38 -33.29 7.42
CA PRO A 509 -48.59 -34.09 7.58
C PRO A 509 -49.04 -34.64 6.21
N GLY A 510 -48.51 -35.81 5.85
CA GLY A 510 -48.93 -36.56 4.68
C GLY A 510 -50.12 -37.46 4.97
N SER A 511 -51.19 -37.31 4.19
CA SER A 511 -52.36 -38.21 4.11
C SER A 511 -53.26 -38.33 5.36
N LEU A 512 -54.47 -37.78 5.24
CA LEU A 512 -55.71 -38.50 5.55
C LEU A 512 -56.83 -38.01 4.61
N THR A 513 -57.88 -38.83 4.44
CA THR A 513 -58.92 -38.66 3.41
C THR A 513 -60.10 -37.79 3.87
N ALA A 514 -60.89 -37.32 2.91
CA ALA A 514 -62.08 -36.50 3.17
C ALA A 514 -63.30 -37.33 3.58
N GLU A 515 -64.19 -36.75 4.42
CA GLU A 515 -65.65 -36.76 4.23
C GLU A 515 -66.40 -35.80 5.19
N THR A 516 -67.66 -35.50 4.87
CA THR A 516 -68.74 -34.90 5.70
C THR A 516 -68.55 -33.54 6.40
N THR A 517 -69.14 -32.51 5.76
CA THR A 517 -70.18 -31.55 6.24
C THR A 517 -70.42 -31.19 7.72
N GLU A 518 -70.79 -29.91 7.88
CA GLU A 518 -71.81 -29.31 8.77
C GLU A 518 -71.49 -28.69 10.17
N SER A 519 -71.73 -27.37 10.22
CA SER A 519 -72.48 -26.62 11.25
C SER A 519 -71.81 -26.06 12.54
N MET A 520 -71.90 -24.72 12.65
CA MET A 520 -72.36 -23.85 13.76
C MET A 520 -72.09 -24.12 15.27
N GLU A 521 -71.87 -22.97 15.95
CA GLU A 521 -72.34 -22.59 17.30
C GLU A 521 -71.74 -23.16 18.62
N SER A 522 -70.74 -22.41 19.12
CA SER A 522 -70.88 -21.57 20.33
C SER A 522 -70.75 -22.13 21.77
N LEU A 523 -70.42 -21.21 22.68
CA LEU A 523 -70.72 -21.14 24.12
C LEU A 523 -70.27 -22.27 25.08
N SER A 524 -69.14 -21.96 25.74
CA SER A 524 -68.93 -21.99 27.21
C SER A 524 -69.89 -22.74 28.14
N HIS A 525 -69.34 -23.48 29.11
CA HIS A 525 -69.49 -23.11 30.55
C HIS A 525 -68.43 -23.73 31.48
N LYS A 526 -68.40 -23.28 32.74
CA LYS A 526 -67.52 -23.73 33.85
C LYS A 526 -68.21 -24.83 34.69
N ASP A 527 -67.46 -25.65 35.46
CA ASP A 527 -67.33 -25.46 36.93
C ASP A 527 -66.53 -26.53 37.74
N LYS A 528 -65.87 -26.04 38.80
CA LYS A 528 -65.71 -26.58 40.20
C LYS A 528 -64.94 -27.87 40.58
N ASN A 529 -63.99 -27.65 41.53
CA ASN A 529 -63.77 -28.35 42.83
C ASN A 529 -63.28 -29.84 42.85
N GLU A 530 -62.61 -30.40 43.89
CA GLU A 530 -62.20 -29.90 45.24
C GLU A 530 -61.06 -30.71 45.93
N SER A 531 -60.23 -30.04 46.76
CA SER A 531 -59.49 -30.59 47.93
C SER A 531 -58.37 -31.67 47.69
N ASN A 532 -57.40 -31.97 48.58
CA ASN A 532 -57.29 -31.84 50.04
C ASN A 532 -55.82 -31.94 50.58
N LYS A 533 -55.47 -31.18 51.63
CA LYS A 533 -54.46 -31.43 52.72
C LYS A 533 -52.91 -31.44 52.48
N SER A 534 -52.21 -31.24 53.61
CA SER A 534 -50.76 -31.07 53.90
C SER A 534 -50.36 -32.04 55.07
N PRO A 535 -49.27 -31.93 55.89
CA PRO A 535 -48.08 -31.02 56.04
C PRO A 535 -46.74 -31.85 56.14
N PRO A 536 -45.63 -31.55 56.89
CA PRO A 536 -45.21 -30.37 57.69
C PRO A 536 -43.73 -29.88 57.63
N VAL A 537 -43.59 -28.55 57.61
CA VAL A 537 -42.86 -27.64 58.54
C VAL A 537 -41.90 -28.20 59.62
N LEU A 538 -40.68 -27.62 59.68
CA LEU A 538 -39.99 -26.97 60.85
C LEU A 538 -38.94 -25.99 60.28
N LYS A 539 -38.81 -24.68 60.62
CA LYS A 539 -38.72 -23.91 61.91
C LYS A 539 -37.35 -24.03 62.62
N ASN A 540 -36.74 -22.99 63.23
CA ASN A 540 -36.93 -21.51 63.29
C ASN A 540 -35.52 -20.86 63.04
N VAL A 541 -35.10 -19.61 63.33
CA VAL A 541 -35.48 -18.40 64.13
C VAL A 541 -34.78 -17.20 63.41
N ASP A 542 -35.38 -16.05 63.11
CA ASP A 542 -35.64 -14.82 63.92
C ASP A 542 -34.34 -14.06 64.39
N ASP A 543 -34.20 -12.72 64.41
CA ASP A 543 -35.12 -11.63 64.03
C ASP A 543 -34.42 -10.25 63.75
N ARG A 544 -35.18 -9.33 63.13
CA ARG A 544 -35.24 -7.84 63.27
C ARG A 544 -34.04 -6.83 63.18
N ASP A 545 -34.20 -5.93 62.20
CA ASP A 545 -34.38 -4.46 62.29
C ASP A 545 -33.33 -3.43 62.81
N SER A 546 -32.94 -2.55 61.86
CA SER A 546 -33.14 -1.07 61.89
C SER A 546 -32.00 -0.05 62.21
N LYS A 547 -31.85 0.88 61.24
CA LYS A 547 -31.68 2.36 61.33
C LYS A 547 -30.55 3.07 62.13
N LEU A 548 -29.92 3.98 61.38
CA LEU A 548 -29.47 5.37 61.73
C LEU A 548 -28.09 5.67 62.34
N LYS A 549 -27.29 6.38 61.51
CA LYS A 549 -26.36 7.51 61.77
C LYS A 549 -25.73 7.68 63.17
N GLY A 550 -24.40 7.64 63.20
CA GLY A 550 -23.53 8.39 64.13
C GLY A 550 -22.42 9.12 63.37
N ILE A 551 -21.96 10.29 63.85
CA ILE A 551 -20.90 11.10 63.21
C ILE A 551 -19.72 11.28 64.17
N GLY A 552 -18.50 11.06 63.69
CA GLY A 552 -17.25 11.30 64.42
C GLY A 552 -16.10 11.70 63.49
N LYS A 553 -15.30 12.70 63.89
CA LYS A 553 -14.18 13.34 63.17
C LYS A 553 -13.33 14.12 64.21
N PRO A 554 -12.12 14.62 63.89
CA PRO A 554 -11.16 14.23 62.84
C PRO A 554 -9.71 14.04 63.37
N GLY A 555 -8.73 13.83 62.48
CA GLY A 555 -7.30 13.99 62.77
C GLY A 555 -6.50 14.33 61.50
N LYS A 556 -5.44 15.16 61.61
CA LYS A 556 -4.59 15.62 60.49
C LYS A 556 -3.17 16.00 60.94
N PHE A 557 -2.24 15.98 59.98
CA PHE A 557 -0.85 16.47 60.05
C PHE A 557 0.13 15.60 60.89
N SER A 558 1.45 15.64 60.66
CA SER A 558 2.25 16.59 59.84
C SER A 558 3.33 15.91 58.95
N LYS A 559 4.13 16.74 58.24
CA LYS A 559 5.30 16.36 57.45
C LYS A 559 6.54 16.21 58.35
N PHE A 560 7.62 15.56 57.88
CA PHE A 560 8.96 16.20 57.79
C PHE A 560 9.96 15.37 56.95
N SER A 561 11.13 15.95 56.68
CA SER A 561 12.18 15.42 55.80
C SER A 561 13.55 16.02 56.15
N LEU A 562 14.64 15.25 55.97
CA LEU A 562 15.95 15.63 55.34
C LEU A 562 17.16 14.91 55.97
N TYR A 563 18.07 14.40 55.10
CA TYR A 563 19.54 14.32 55.27
C TYR A 563 20.14 13.47 56.43
N ARG A 564 21.41 13.00 56.41
CA ARG A 564 22.36 12.55 55.36
C ARG A 564 23.60 11.92 56.04
N GLN A 565 24.34 11.05 55.34
CA GLN A 565 25.75 10.64 55.67
C GLN A 565 25.92 9.74 56.94
N LEU A 566 26.91 8.84 57.11
CA LEU A 566 28.22 8.61 56.44
C LEU A 566 28.59 7.10 56.26
N HIS A 567 29.10 6.76 55.06
CA HIS A 567 30.17 5.80 54.67
C HIS A 567 30.30 4.29 55.05
N ARG A 568 30.55 3.52 53.95
CA ARG A 568 31.39 2.29 53.76
C ARG A 568 30.88 0.97 54.37
N HIS A 569 30.95 -0.18 53.68
CA HIS A 569 32.02 -0.67 52.78
C HIS A 569 31.52 -1.47 51.55
N HIS A 570 32.45 -1.70 50.60
CA HIS A 570 32.38 -2.56 49.39
C HIS A 570 31.53 -2.11 48.18
N LEU A 571 32.11 -2.32 47.00
CA LEU A 571 31.66 -1.98 45.65
C LEU A 571 32.10 -3.10 44.69
N HIS A 572 31.26 -3.50 43.74
CA HIS A 572 31.50 -3.21 42.32
C HIS A 572 30.28 -3.50 41.45
N ASN A 573 30.29 -2.96 40.23
CA ASN A 573 29.11 -2.84 39.36
C ASN A 573 28.73 -4.15 38.63
N VAL A 574 27.44 -4.26 38.30
CA VAL A 574 26.95 -5.08 37.19
C VAL A 574 27.08 -4.27 35.90
N ASP A 575 27.55 -4.87 34.81
CA ASP A 575 27.56 -4.26 33.49
C ASP A 575 27.29 -5.30 32.37
N SER A 576 26.70 -4.79 31.30
CA SER A 576 26.54 -5.32 29.93
C SER A 576 27.10 -6.71 29.59
N ILE A 577 26.22 -7.62 29.14
CA ILE A 577 26.61 -8.75 28.27
C ILE A 577 25.87 -8.67 26.94
N SER A 578 26.59 -8.93 25.85
CA SER A 578 26.06 -9.00 24.49
C SER A 578 26.67 -10.18 23.74
N SER A 579 25.92 -10.74 22.78
CA SER A 579 26.35 -11.71 21.76
C SER A 579 26.96 -13.05 22.21
N ILE A 580 26.51 -14.13 21.59
CA ILE A 580 27.41 -15.20 21.14
C ILE A 580 26.90 -15.76 19.81
N ASP A 581 27.79 -16.36 19.02
CA ASP A 581 27.54 -16.67 17.61
C ASP A 581 27.84 -18.16 17.28
N SER A 582 27.04 -18.69 16.35
CA SER A 582 27.24 -19.84 15.45
C SER A 582 28.46 -20.79 15.61
N ALA A 583 28.21 -22.11 15.84
CA ALA A 583 29.11 -23.19 15.39
C ALA A 583 28.43 -24.58 15.25
N SER A 584 28.97 -25.39 14.34
CA SER A 584 28.46 -26.60 13.66
C SER A 584 28.48 -27.98 14.38
N SER A 585 27.45 -28.79 14.12
CA SER A 585 27.46 -30.23 13.70
C SER A 585 28.44 -31.26 14.32
N TYR A 586 27.88 -32.37 14.85
CA TYR A 586 28.31 -33.77 14.57
C TYR A 586 27.14 -34.77 14.79
N CYS A 587 27.28 -36.03 14.34
CA CYS A 587 26.21 -37.06 14.31
C CYS A 587 26.48 -38.25 15.26
N ASN A 588 25.44 -38.85 15.86
CA ASN A 588 24.99 -40.24 15.58
C ASN A 588 23.83 -40.74 16.49
N HIS A 589 23.29 -41.92 16.10
CA HIS A 589 22.33 -42.87 16.72
C HIS A 589 22.04 -42.81 18.26
N CYS A 590 20.92 -43.34 18.80
CA CYS A 590 20.02 -44.40 18.28
C CYS A 590 18.60 -44.44 18.96
N ARG A 591 17.77 -45.39 18.49
CA ARG A 591 16.59 -46.02 19.15
C ARG A 591 15.34 -45.21 19.54
N SER A 592 14.38 -45.20 18.61
CA SER A 592 13.04 -45.83 18.74
C SER A 592 12.27 -45.80 20.09
N ARG A 593 11.02 -45.31 20.02
CA ARG A 593 9.84 -46.08 20.47
C ARG A 593 8.64 -45.81 19.56
N GLN A 594 7.81 -46.83 19.36
CA GLN A 594 6.57 -46.76 18.59
C GLN A 594 5.40 -46.33 19.50
N ASN A 595 4.31 -45.87 18.89
CA ASN A 595 2.99 -46.43 19.16
C ASN A 595 2.10 -46.22 17.93
N LEU A 596 1.48 -47.30 17.46
CA LEU A 596 0.40 -47.27 16.46
C LEU A 596 -0.95 -47.19 17.20
N ILE A 597 -1.99 -46.71 16.51
CA ILE A 597 -3.21 -47.51 16.25
C ILE A 597 -4.04 -46.81 15.15
N HIS A 598 -4.82 -47.60 14.40
CA HIS A 598 -5.71 -47.13 13.33
C HIS A 598 -6.98 -46.45 13.91
N GLY A 599 -7.77 -45.63 13.21
CA GLY A 599 -7.72 -45.25 11.79
C GLY A 599 -8.97 -45.73 11.03
N LEU A 600 -9.66 -44.83 10.32
CA LEU A 600 -10.85 -45.12 9.50
C LEU A 600 -10.95 -44.12 8.32
N LYS A 601 -11.22 -44.64 7.12
CA LYS A 601 -11.77 -43.89 5.97
C LYS A 601 -13.25 -44.31 5.82
N PRO A 602 -14.10 -43.52 5.13
CA PRO A 602 -14.44 -43.95 3.77
C PRO A 602 -14.51 -42.85 2.68
N HIS A 603 -14.30 -43.30 1.45
CA HIS A 603 -14.83 -42.85 0.15
C HIS A 603 -15.03 -41.35 -0.19
N LEU A 604 -14.15 -40.90 -1.10
CA LEU A 604 -14.52 -39.98 -2.20
C LEU A 604 -15.47 -40.68 -3.20
N ARG A 605 -16.34 -39.89 -3.83
CA ARG A 605 -16.85 -40.15 -5.20
C ARG A 605 -16.68 -38.88 -6.04
N LEU A 606 -16.17 -39.02 -7.25
CA LEU A 606 -16.21 -37.97 -8.26
C LEU A 606 -17.58 -38.02 -8.96
N PHE A 607 -18.07 -36.87 -9.42
CA PHE A 607 -18.82 -36.79 -10.67
C PHE A 607 -18.36 -35.59 -11.49
N ARG A 608 -18.56 -35.66 -12.81
CA ARG A 608 -18.13 -34.68 -13.80
C ARG A 608 -19.17 -33.57 -13.99
N SER A 609 -18.70 -32.46 -14.56
CA SER A 609 -19.53 -31.44 -15.19
C SER A 609 -20.29 -31.97 -16.41
N SER A 610 -21.48 -31.43 -16.64
CA SER A 610 -22.20 -31.44 -17.92
C SER A 610 -22.79 -30.05 -18.16
N SER A 611 -22.49 -29.47 -19.31
CA SER A 611 -23.09 -28.23 -19.82
C SER A 611 -24.35 -28.53 -20.63
N GLU A 612 -25.33 -27.61 -20.67
CA GLU A 612 -25.87 -27.10 -21.95
C GLU A 612 -26.93 -25.99 -21.82
N SER A 613 -27.01 -25.19 -22.89
CA SER A 613 -28.16 -24.42 -23.42
C SER A 613 -28.78 -23.25 -22.64
N GLU A 614 -29.05 -22.19 -23.40
CA GLU A 614 -29.88 -21.03 -23.04
C GLU A 614 -31.33 -21.26 -23.47
N GLN A 615 -32.28 -20.57 -22.82
CA GLN A 615 -33.23 -19.64 -23.48
C GLN A 615 -34.08 -18.94 -22.42
N GLY A 616 -34.54 -17.72 -22.71
CA GLY A 616 -35.28 -16.88 -21.75
C GLY A 616 -36.64 -16.42 -22.27
N LEU A 617 -37.40 -15.75 -21.40
CA LEU A 617 -38.62 -15.00 -21.74
C LEU A 617 -38.78 -13.83 -20.77
N THR A 618 -39.45 -12.76 -21.21
CA THR A 618 -39.59 -11.50 -20.49
C THR A 618 -41.01 -11.26 -19.99
N GLY A 619 -41.15 -10.62 -18.82
CA GLY A 619 -42.42 -10.17 -18.27
C GLY A 619 -42.19 -9.24 -17.06
N PRO A 620 -42.78 -8.03 -17.01
CA PRO A 620 -42.56 -7.09 -15.92
C PRO A 620 -43.57 -7.31 -14.78
N ASN A 621 -43.09 -7.40 -13.54
CA ASN A 621 -43.92 -7.31 -12.33
C ASN A 621 -43.35 -6.25 -11.38
N THR A 622 -44.24 -5.49 -10.76
CA THR A 622 -43.94 -4.41 -9.82
C THR A 622 -43.93 -4.94 -8.38
N ASP A 623 -42.74 -5.27 -7.86
CA ASP A 623 -42.56 -5.65 -6.46
C ASP A 623 -42.44 -4.41 -5.55
N THR A 624 -43.48 -4.12 -4.76
CA THR A 624 -43.34 -3.32 -3.54
C THR A 624 -42.61 -4.15 -2.47
N GLY A 625 -41.66 -3.52 -1.77
CA GLY A 625 -40.64 -4.28 -1.03
C GLY A 625 -41.12 -4.96 0.26
N SER A 626 -40.81 -6.24 0.39
CA SER A 626 -40.56 -6.92 1.67
C SER A 626 -39.72 -8.20 1.45
N ILE A 627 -38.81 -8.49 2.39
CA ILE A 627 -38.12 -9.77 2.64
C ILE A 627 -37.75 -10.62 1.40
N ARG A 628 -36.46 -10.68 1.05
CA ARG A 628 -35.91 -11.70 0.13
C ARG A 628 -35.05 -12.73 0.87
N SER A 629 -35.32 -14.01 0.62
CA SER A 629 -34.46 -15.12 1.05
C SER A 629 -33.17 -15.15 0.23
N LEU A 630 -32.08 -15.60 0.84
CA LEU A 630 -30.85 -15.93 0.14
C LEU A 630 -30.80 -17.45 -0.12
N GLN A 631 -31.00 -17.86 -1.36
CA GLN A 631 -30.77 -19.24 -1.79
C GLN A 631 -29.27 -19.53 -1.78
N THR A 632 -28.79 -20.12 -0.69
CA THR A 632 -27.45 -20.70 -0.63
C THR A 632 -27.50 -22.16 -1.08
N GLY A 633 -26.43 -22.66 -1.71
CA GLY A 633 -26.30 -24.06 -2.15
C GLY A 633 -26.24 -25.10 -1.01
N VAL A 634 -26.66 -24.74 0.21
CA VAL A 634 -26.71 -25.57 1.42
C VAL A 634 -28.10 -25.51 2.10
N GLY A 635 -29.07 -24.83 1.46
CA GLY A 635 -30.43 -24.65 1.95
C GLY A 635 -30.84 -23.17 2.11
N GLU A 636 -32.13 -22.94 2.32
CA GLU A 636 -32.64 -21.61 2.62
C GLU A 636 -32.38 -21.23 4.09
N LEU A 637 -31.76 -20.07 4.28
CA LEU A 637 -31.69 -19.39 5.56
C LEU A 637 -32.74 -18.28 5.57
N HIS A 638 -33.43 -18.10 6.69
CA HIS A 638 -34.37 -16.99 6.91
C HIS A 638 -33.95 -16.23 8.17
N GLY A 639 -33.99 -14.90 8.07
CA GLY A 639 -33.58 -13.99 9.13
C GLY A 639 -32.28 -13.24 8.85
N GLU A 640 -32.08 -12.13 9.55
CA GLU A 640 -30.98 -11.19 9.28
C GLU A 640 -29.63 -11.72 9.77
N THR A 641 -28.71 -11.92 8.82
CA THR A 641 -27.27 -12.09 9.10
C THR A 641 -26.64 -10.75 9.42
N ARG A 642 -25.92 -10.64 10.56
CA ARG A 642 -25.18 -9.43 10.92
C ARG A 642 -24.17 -9.04 9.85
N PHE A 643 -23.95 -7.74 9.69
CA PHE A 643 -22.93 -7.19 8.80
C PHE A 643 -21.65 -6.82 9.56
N TRP A 644 -21.76 -5.99 10.59
CA TRP A 644 -20.63 -5.44 11.35
C TRP A 644 -20.35 -6.32 12.57
N HIS A 645 -19.33 -7.17 12.50
CA HIS A 645 -19.06 -8.15 13.56
C HIS A 645 -18.11 -7.59 14.65
N GLY A 646 -18.52 -7.65 15.92
CA GLY A 646 -17.69 -7.25 17.05
C GLY A 646 -17.27 -5.78 17.00
N LYS A 647 -15.96 -5.52 17.05
CA LYS A 647 -15.35 -4.18 17.02
C LYS A 647 -15.59 -3.38 15.73
N ASP A 648 -16.15 -4.02 14.73
CA ASP A 648 -16.59 -3.39 13.49
C ASP A 648 -17.94 -2.64 13.63
N TYR A 649 -18.73 -2.92 14.66
CA TYR A 649 -19.91 -2.14 15.03
C TYR A 649 -19.50 -1.08 16.07
N CYS A 650 -19.62 0.19 15.71
CA CYS A 650 -18.87 1.26 16.36
C CYS A 650 -19.49 2.66 16.14
N ASN A 651 -19.22 3.58 17.07
CA ASN A 651 -19.61 4.99 16.98
C ASN A 651 -18.52 5.85 17.66
N PHE A 652 -17.78 6.64 16.88
CA PHE A 652 -16.54 7.30 17.34
C PHE A 652 -16.76 8.60 18.10
N VAL A 653 -17.95 9.21 17.98
CA VAL A 653 -18.34 10.35 18.83
C VAL A 653 -18.61 9.84 20.24
N PHE A 654 -19.29 8.70 20.34
CA PHE A 654 -19.64 8.08 21.62
C PHE A 654 -18.47 7.41 22.34
N LYS A 655 -17.61 6.66 21.62
CA LYS A 655 -16.55 5.85 22.26
C LYS A 655 -15.47 5.36 21.28
N ASP A 656 -14.21 5.53 21.66
CA ASP A 656 -13.05 4.97 20.95
C ASP A 656 -12.88 3.45 21.17
N TRP A 657 -12.17 2.80 20.24
CA TRP A 657 -11.96 1.35 20.26
C TRP A 657 -11.08 0.89 21.43
N VAL A 658 -11.58 -0.09 22.18
CA VAL A 658 -10.86 -0.73 23.30
C VAL A 658 -10.66 -2.24 23.08
N GLN A 659 -9.60 -2.80 23.67
CA GLN A 659 -9.29 -4.25 23.65
C GLN A 659 -9.29 -4.87 22.24
N LEU A 660 -8.56 -4.27 21.28
CA LEU A 660 -8.52 -4.73 19.87
C LEU A 660 -8.04 -6.19 19.70
N ASP A 661 -7.42 -6.78 20.74
CA ASP A 661 -7.13 -8.21 20.87
C ASP A 661 -8.36 -9.13 20.93
N LYS A 662 -9.56 -8.56 21.11
CA LYS A 662 -10.86 -9.25 21.06
C LYS A 662 -11.69 -8.71 19.90
N PRO A 663 -11.45 -9.17 18.65
CA PRO A 663 -12.05 -8.59 17.44
C PRO A 663 -13.56 -8.85 17.34
N PHE A 664 -14.03 -10.03 17.75
CA PHE A 664 -15.44 -10.44 17.62
C PHE A 664 -16.30 -10.16 18.87
N ALA A 665 -15.76 -9.45 19.86
CA ALA A 665 -16.55 -8.94 20.99
C ALA A 665 -17.05 -7.53 20.66
N ASP A 666 -18.28 -7.21 21.04
CA ASP A 666 -18.79 -5.84 20.97
C ASP A 666 -18.15 -4.96 22.08
N PHE A 667 -18.11 -3.64 21.88
CA PHE A 667 -17.58 -2.67 22.86
C PHE A 667 -18.51 -1.49 23.17
N ILE A 668 -19.56 -1.34 22.37
CA ILE A 668 -20.78 -0.56 22.61
C ILE A 668 -21.95 -1.54 22.53
N ASP A 669 -23.07 -1.24 23.19
CA ASP A 669 -24.24 -2.12 23.17
C ASP A 669 -25.10 -1.84 21.92
N ARG A 670 -25.29 -2.86 21.08
CA ARG A 670 -26.07 -2.78 19.84
C ARG A 670 -27.55 -2.47 20.07
N TYR A 671 -28.09 -2.86 21.22
CA TYR A 671 -29.51 -2.72 21.53
C TYR A 671 -29.85 -1.31 22.05
N SER A 672 -28.86 -0.54 22.54
CA SER A 672 -29.05 0.83 23.01
C SER A 672 -28.37 1.92 22.17
N THR A 673 -27.36 1.56 21.38
CA THR A 673 -26.47 2.52 20.71
C THR A 673 -26.37 2.22 19.21
N PRO A 674 -26.83 3.14 18.33
CA PRO A 674 -26.65 2.98 16.89
C PRO A 674 -25.17 3.08 16.52
N ARG A 675 -24.75 2.33 15.49
CA ARG A 675 -23.45 2.57 14.84
C ARG A 675 -23.47 3.92 14.13
N MET A 676 -22.31 4.55 14.02
CA MET A 676 -22.13 5.72 13.15
C MET A 676 -21.81 5.23 11.72
N PRO A 677 -22.60 5.63 10.70
CA PRO A 677 -22.30 5.27 9.32
C PRO A 677 -21.02 5.93 8.79
N TRP A 678 -20.40 5.30 7.79
CA TRP A 678 -19.14 5.74 7.18
C TRP A 678 -19.36 6.01 5.69
N HIS A 679 -19.25 7.27 5.29
CA HIS A 679 -19.36 7.71 3.90
C HIS A 679 -17.99 8.13 3.38
N ASP A 680 -17.50 7.46 2.33
CA ASP A 680 -16.12 7.57 1.91
C ASP A 680 -15.96 7.22 0.42
N ILE A 681 -14.86 7.70 -0.18
CA ILE A 681 -14.58 7.61 -1.60
C ILE A 681 -13.23 6.93 -1.81
N ALA A 682 -13.21 5.98 -2.74
CA ALA A 682 -11.99 5.32 -3.18
C ALA A 682 -11.96 5.10 -4.69
N SER A 683 -10.87 4.52 -5.17
CA SER A 683 -10.60 4.34 -6.59
C SER A 683 -9.66 3.16 -6.84
N ALA A 684 -9.67 2.66 -8.07
CA ALA A 684 -8.70 1.69 -8.59
C ALA A 684 -8.14 2.16 -9.94
N VAL A 685 -6.86 1.90 -10.18
CA VAL A 685 -6.13 2.23 -11.42
C VAL A 685 -5.23 1.08 -11.86
N HIS A 686 -4.95 0.99 -13.15
CA HIS A 686 -4.22 -0.13 -13.76
C HIS A 686 -2.88 0.30 -14.39
N GLY A 687 -2.04 -0.68 -14.71
CA GLY A 687 -0.88 -0.53 -15.61
C GLY A 687 0.15 0.48 -15.11
N LYS A 688 0.46 1.49 -15.93
CA LYS A 688 1.50 2.49 -15.60
C LYS A 688 1.16 3.30 -14.34
N ALA A 689 -0.10 3.71 -14.16
CA ALA A 689 -0.54 4.42 -12.96
C ALA A 689 -0.39 3.54 -11.70
N ALA A 690 -0.72 2.24 -11.80
CA ALA A 690 -0.48 1.29 -10.71
C ALA A 690 1.02 1.11 -10.39
N ARG A 691 1.90 1.22 -11.39
CA ARG A 691 3.36 1.19 -11.20
C ARG A 691 3.92 2.45 -10.58
N ASP A 692 3.32 3.62 -10.82
CA ASP A 692 3.69 4.83 -10.12
C ASP A 692 3.31 4.75 -8.62
N VAL A 693 2.11 4.23 -8.27
CA VAL A 693 1.74 3.89 -6.88
C VAL A 693 2.74 2.90 -6.27
N ALA A 694 3.03 1.80 -6.98
CA ALA A 694 4.01 0.81 -6.54
C ALA A 694 5.39 1.45 -6.27
N ARG A 695 5.84 2.36 -7.14
CA ARG A 695 7.12 3.06 -7.01
C ARG A 695 7.17 3.97 -5.78
N HIS A 696 6.07 4.60 -5.37
CA HIS A 696 5.96 5.31 -4.09
C HIS A 696 6.08 4.36 -2.89
N PHE A 697 5.35 3.23 -2.89
CA PHE A 697 5.47 2.20 -1.85
C PHE A 697 6.91 1.68 -1.72
N ILE A 698 7.54 1.33 -2.85
CA ILE A 698 8.91 0.83 -2.95
C ILE A 698 9.92 1.86 -2.45
N GLN A 699 9.70 3.15 -2.74
CA GLN A 699 10.51 4.24 -2.20
C GLN A 699 10.44 4.29 -0.68
N ARG A 700 9.23 4.34 -0.10
CA ARG A 700 9.01 4.38 1.35
C ARG A 700 9.55 3.12 2.05
N TRP A 701 9.28 1.92 1.52
CA TRP A 701 9.78 0.67 2.07
C TRP A 701 11.31 0.62 2.12
N ASN A 702 11.96 0.93 0.98
CA ASN A 702 13.42 0.91 0.88
C ASN A 702 14.07 1.99 1.76
N PHE A 703 13.40 3.14 1.99
CA PHE A 703 13.78 4.16 2.96
C PHE A 703 13.64 3.67 4.41
N THR A 704 12.47 3.22 4.84
CA THR A 704 12.24 2.70 6.21
C THR A 704 13.17 1.53 6.53
N LYS A 705 13.48 0.68 5.55
CA LYS A 705 14.48 -0.41 5.64
C LYS A 705 15.89 0.07 5.99
N ILE A 706 16.36 1.18 5.41
CA ILE A 706 17.71 1.71 5.70
C ILE A 706 17.75 2.50 7.00
N MET A 707 16.67 3.21 7.36
CA MET A 707 16.61 4.01 8.58
C MET A 707 16.67 3.11 9.83
N LYS A 708 15.76 2.14 9.94
CA LYS A 708 15.57 1.35 11.17
C LYS A 708 16.41 0.08 11.21
N SER A 709 17.27 -0.05 12.21
CA SER A 709 18.20 -1.20 12.39
C SER A 709 17.49 -2.57 12.33
N LYS A 710 16.35 -2.70 13.02
CA LYS A 710 15.48 -3.91 13.04
C LYS A 710 15.07 -4.41 11.64
N TYR A 711 15.02 -3.52 10.64
CA TYR A 711 14.62 -3.85 9.27
C TYR A 711 15.80 -4.02 8.31
N ARG A 712 17.05 -3.75 8.72
CA ARG A 712 18.24 -3.92 7.86
C ARG A 712 18.53 -5.38 7.52
N SER A 713 18.05 -6.33 8.32
CA SER A 713 18.10 -7.79 8.07
C SER A 713 17.63 -8.19 6.66
N LEU A 714 18.20 -9.27 6.10
CA LEU A 714 17.77 -9.84 4.82
C LEU A 714 16.34 -10.41 4.84
N SER A 715 15.79 -10.67 6.04
CA SER A 715 14.40 -11.11 6.22
C SER A 715 13.36 -10.08 5.72
N TYR A 716 13.74 -8.81 5.63
CA TYR A 716 13.00 -7.79 4.89
C TYR A 716 13.81 -7.51 3.60
N PRO A 717 13.32 -7.89 2.40
CA PRO A 717 14.06 -7.61 1.17
C PRO A 717 14.09 -6.12 0.84
N PHE A 718 14.98 -5.71 -0.06
CA PHE A 718 14.76 -4.50 -0.85
C PHE A 718 13.77 -4.83 -1.96
N LEU A 719 12.82 -3.93 -2.23
CA LEU A 719 11.85 -4.08 -3.32
C LEU A 719 12.36 -3.39 -4.59
N LEU A 720 11.96 -3.90 -5.75
CA LEU A 720 12.28 -3.37 -7.07
C LEU A 720 10.98 -2.97 -7.78
N PRO A 721 10.95 -1.85 -8.53
CA PRO A 721 9.81 -1.56 -9.38
C PRO A 721 9.85 -2.47 -10.62
N LYS A 722 8.68 -2.86 -11.11
CA LYS A 722 8.54 -3.39 -12.47
C LYS A 722 8.78 -2.26 -13.48
N SER A 723 9.42 -2.57 -14.60
CA SER A 723 9.71 -1.61 -15.68
C SER A 723 8.42 -0.98 -16.23
N GLN A 724 8.50 0.24 -16.78
CA GLN A 724 7.33 0.83 -17.45
C GLN A 724 6.99 0.16 -18.81
N THR A 725 7.83 -0.74 -19.34
CA THR A 725 7.57 -1.45 -20.61
C THR A 725 6.44 -2.47 -20.49
N THR A 726 6.51 -3.37 -19.51
CA THR A 726 5.54 -4.48 -19.33
C THR A 726 4.22 -4.03 -18.69
N ALA A 727 3.94 -2.72 -18.67
CA ALA A 727 2.83 -2.10 -17.96
C ALA A 727 1.47 -2.22 -18.65
N HIS A 728 1.45 -2.84 -19.83
CA HIS A 728 0.26 -3.15 -20.62
C HIS A 728 -0.27 -4.58 -20.39
N GLU A 729 0.52 -5.44 -19.72
CA GLU A 729 0.22 -6.85 -19.48
C GLU A 729 -0.69 -7.04 -18.25
N LEU A 730 -1.95 -6.64 -18.37
CA LEU A 730 -2.94 -6.71 -17.29
C LEU A 730 -3.52 -8.12 -17.13
N LYS A 731 -2.99 -8.89 -16.18
CA LYS A 731 -3.45 -10.25 -15.82
C LYS A 731 -4.79 -10.28 -15.09
N TYR A 732 -5.21 -9.16 -14.51
CA TYR A 732 -6.52 -8.92 -13.90
C TYR A 732 -6.93 -7.48 -14.20
N GLN A 733 -8.23 -7.24 -14.38
CA GLN A 733 -8.82 -5.92 -14.55
C GLN A 733 -10.04 -5.82 -13.65
N VAL A 734 -10.18 -4.68 -12.94
CA VAL A 734 -11.31 -4.43 -12.06
C VAL A 734 -12.59 -4.20 -12.90
N PRO A 735 -13.66 -5.00 -12.71
CA PRO A 735 -14.88 -4.88 -13.50
C PRO A 735 -15.52 -3.50 -13.42
N GLY A 736 -15.96 -2.95 -14.56
CA GLY A 736 -16.59 -1.63 -14.63
C GLY A 736 -15.62 -0.44 -14.61
N SER A 737 -14.33 -0.66 -14.87
CA SER A 737 -13.37 0.42 -15.13
C SER A 737 -13.64 1.08 -16.50
N VAL A 738 -13.32 2.38 -16.62
CA VAL A 738 -13.39 3.19 -17.87
C VAL A 738 -12.03 3.85 -18.16
N HIS A 739 -11.79 4.34 -19.37
CA HIS A 739 -10.54 5.03 -19.68
C HIS A 739 -10.58 6.52 -19.32
N ALA A 740 -9.54 6.98 -18.64
CA ALA A 740 -9.29 8.40 -18.37
C ALA A 740 -7.78 8.71 -18.42
N ASN A 741 -7.43 9.98 -18.54
CA ASN A 741 -6.07 10.44 -18.29
C ASN A 741 -5.84 10.54 -16.77
N VAL A 742 -4.87 9.80 -16.25
CA VAL A 742 -4.62 9.68 -14.81
C VAL A 742 -3.24 10.22 -14.45
N GLN A 743 -3.11 11.01 -13.39
CA GLN A 743 -1.81 11.38 -12.83
C GLN A 743 -1.77 11.14 -11.32
N LEU A 744 -0.68 10.52 -10.84
CA LEU A 744 -0.44 10.31 -9.41
C LEU A 744 0.08 11.59 -8.76
N LEU A 745 -0.37 11.84 -7.53
CA LEU A 745 -0.07 13.01 -6.70
C LEU A 745 0.24 12.54 -5.26
N ARG A 746 1.03 13.30 -4.51
CA ARG A 746 1.34 12.97 -3.10
C ARG A 746 1.73 14.18 -2.26
N SER A 747 1.63 13.96 -0.95
CA SER A 747 2.32 14.73 0.09
C SER A 747 3.46 13.88 0.64
N ALA A 748 4.70 14.36 0.57
CA ALA A 748 5.89 13.61 1.01
C ALA A 748 7.08 14.51 1.35
N ALA A 749 7.97 14.06 2.24
CA ALA A 749 9.16 14.80 2.66
C ALA A 749 10.33 13.87 3.07
N ASP A 750 11.45 14.45 3.51
CA ASP A 750 12.64 13.72 3.98
C ASP A 750 12.33 12.77 5.15
N TRP A 751 11.41 13.16 6.05
CA TRP A 751 11.02 12.31 7.19
C TRP A 751 10.21 11.07 6.75
N SER A 752 9.37 11.18 5.72
CA SER A 752 8.40 10.16 5.33
C SER A 752 8.84 9.29 4.15
N ALA A 753 9.64 9.83 3.22
CA ALA A 753 10.12 9.15 2.02
C ALA A 753 11.60 9.39 1.67
N GLY A 754 12.35 10.16 2.49
CA GLY A 754 13.77 10.42 2.29
C GLY A 754 14.10 11.29 1.08
N ILE A 755 13.21 12.21 0.69
CA ILE A 755 13.42 13.15 -0.41
C ILE A 755 13.92 14.51 0.06
N LYS A 756 14.99 15.04 -0.57
CA LYS A 756 15.65 16.32 -0.25
C LYS A 756 14.69 17.51 -0.16
N TYR A 757 13.71 17.54 -1.07
CA TYR A 757 12.68 18.56 -1.16
C TYR A 757 11.36 17.87 -0.88
N HIS A 758 10.45 18.54 -0.16
CA HIS A 758 9.09 18.04 -0.01
C HIS A 758 8.34 18.12 -1.34
N GLU A 759 7.27 17.33 -1.44
CA GLU A 759 6.35 17.33 -2.56
C GLU A 759 4.95 17.61 -2.02
N GLU A 760 4.25 18.57 -2.63
CA GLU A 760 2.89 19.01 -2.31
C GLU A 760 2.03 19.00 -3.60
N SER A 761 2.18 17.95 -4.41
CA SER A 761 1.56 17.85 -5.73
C SER A 761 0.03 17.70 -5.65
N ILE A 762 -0.51 17.26 -4.52
CA ILE A 762 -1.96 17.28 -4.22
C ILE A 762 -2.47 18.72 -4.08
N HIS A 763 -1.87 19.51 -3.19
CA HIS A 763 -2.24 20.92 -2.94
C HIS A 763 -2.19 21.75 -4.23
N SER A 764 -1.13 21.55 -5.01
CA SER A 764 -0.93 22.19 -6.33
C SER A 764 -2.03 21.80 -7.35
N ALA A 765 -2.51 20.55 -7.34
CA ALA A 765 -3.58 20.10 -8.22
C ALA A 765 -4.96 20.62 -7.77
N TYR A 766 -5.24 20.63 -6.46
CA TYR A 766 -6.49 21.17 -5.89
C TYR A 766 -6.69 22.64 -6.28
N ILE A 767 -5.68 23.48 -6.05
CA ILE A 767 -5.71 24.91 -6.45
C ILE A 767 -5.97 25.04 -7.96
N TYR A 768 -5.18 24.35 -8.79
CA TYR A 768 -5.31 24.44 -10.24
C TYR A 768 -6.71 24.03 -10.75
N VAL A 769 -7.30 22.95 -10.23
CA VAL A 769 -8.64 22.51 -10.64
C VAL A 769 -9.71 23.52 -10.23
N ILE A 770 -9.60 24.11 -9.04
CA ILE A 770 -10.54 25.14 -8.56
C ILE A 770 -10.42 26.42 -9.40
N GLU A 771 -9.21 26.91 -9.66
CA GLU A 771 -8.95 28.09 -10.50
C GLU A 771 -9.43 27.92 -11.95
N ASN A 772 -9.29 26.71 -12.51
CA ASN A 772 -9.59 26.42 -13.91
C ASN A 772 -11.01 25.88 -14.15
N SER A 773 -11.78 25.58 -13.11
CA SER A 773 -13.20 25.20 -13.23
C SER A 773 -14.04 26.27 -13.97
N LYS A 774 -15.20 25.89 -14.51
CA LYS A 774 -16.06 26.72 -15.37
C LYS A 774 -17.48 26.86 -14.83
N HIS A 775 -18.08 25.76 -14.38
CA HIS A 775 -19.50 25.64 -14.03
C HIS A 775 -19.71 25.27 -12.56
N TYR A 776 -18.98 24.29 -12.02
CA TYR A 776 -19.07 23.97 -10.59
C TYR A 776 -17.87 23.19 -10.06
N ILE A 777 -17.76 23.18 -8.73
CA ILE A 777 -16.99 22.18 -7.98
C ILE A 777 -17.86 21.52 -6.92
N TYR A 778 -17.65 20.22 -6.73
CA TYR A 778 -18.28 19.39 -5.70
C TYR A 778 -17.18 18.78 -4.83
N ILE A 779 -17.25 19.04 -3.52
CA ILE A 779 -16.26 18.63 -2.53
C ILE A 779 -16.95 17.78 -1.48
N GLU A 780 -16.43 16.58 -1.25
CA GLU A 780 -16.66 15.84 0.00
C GLU A 780 -15.33 15.78 0.76
N ASN A 781 -15.29 16.24 2.01
CA ASN A 781 -14.07 16.16 2.80
C ASN A 781 -14.30 15.95 4.30
N GLN A 782 -13.44 15.19 4.96
CA GLN A 782 -13.45 15.01 6.42
C GLN A 782 -13.13 16.30 7.19
N PHE A 783 -12.31 17.19 6.63
CA PHE A 783 -11.94 18.47 7.22
C PHE A 783 -12.03 19.59 6.17
N PHE A 784 -12.24 20.82 6.62
CA PHE A 784 -12.31 21.99 5.76
C PHE A 784 -11.59 23.18 6.42
N ILE A 785 -10.28 23.02 6.58
CA ILE A 785 -9.37 23.94 7.26
C ILE A 785 -8.47 24.60 6.22
N SER A 786 -8.73 25.87 5.92
CA SER A 786 -8.05 26.63 4.86
C SER A 786 -8.19 28.13 5.12
N CYS A 787 -8.12 28.96 4.06
CA CYS A 787 -8.06 30.42 4.12
C CYS A 787 -6.82 30.89 4.88
N ALA A 788 -5.74 31.11 4.13
CA ALA A 788 -4.42 31.34 4.71
C ALA A 788 -4.37 32.67 5.49
N ASP A 789 -3.66 32.65 6.62
CA ASP A 789 -3.18 33.85 7.32
C ASP A 789 -1.65 33.96 7.32
N ASP A 790 -1.00 33.01 6.63
CA ASP A 790 0.46 32.80 6.55
C ASP A 790 1.14 32.77 7.94
N LYS A 791 0.39 32.33 8.99
CA LYS A 791 0.84 32.24 10.40
C LYS A 791 0.46 30.92 11.08
N VAL A 792 -0.79 30.48 10.91
CA VAL A 792 -1.41 29.30 11.57
C VAL A 792 -2.01 28.35 10.53
N VAL A 793 -2.57 28.91 9.44
CA VAL A 793 -3.05 28.17 8.27
C VAL A 793 -2.37 28.70 7.02
N PHE A 794 -1.85 27.80 6.18
CA PHE A 794 -0.99 28.13 5.04
C PHE A 794 -1.52 27.64 3.68
N ASN A 795 -2.35 26.59 3.63
CA ASN A 795 -2.95 26.10 2.38
C ASN A 795 -4.01 27.07 1.85
N LYS A 796 -4.09 27.21 0.51
CA LYS A 796 -4.86 28.29 -0.15
C LYS A 796 -6.10 27.80 -0.89
N ILE A 797 -6.63 26.64 -0.51
CA ILE A 797 -7.79 26.00 -1.15
C ILE A 797 -9.07 26.83 -0.96
N GLY A 798 -9.34 27.30 0.26
CA GLY A 798 -10.48 28.17 0.56
C GLY A 798 -10.39 29.54 -0.13
N ASP A 799 -9.17 30.08 -0.25
CA ASP A 799 -8.93 31.34 -0.96
C ASP A 799 -9.15 31.18 -2.47
N ALA A 800 -8.71 30.06 -3.07
CA ALA A 800 -9.01 29.73 -4.46
C ALA A 800 -10.53 29.56 -4.69
N ILE A 801 -11.27 28.95 -3.76
CA ILE A 801 -12.73 28.84 -3.82
C ILE A 801 -13.39 30.22 -3.78
N ALA A 802 -13.02 31.07 -2.83
CA ALA A 802 -13.56 32.42 -2.70
C ALA A 802 -13.26 33.25 -3.97
N GLN A 803 -12.00 33.30 -4.42
CA GLN A 803 -11.58 34.01 -5.62
C GLN A 803 -12.28 33.49 -6.88
N ARG A 804 -12.51 32.18 -7.00
CA ARG A 804 -13.23 31.58 -8.13
C ARG A 804 -14.71 31.96 -8.18
N ILE A 805 -15.36 32.07 -7.02
CA ILE A 805 -16.74 32.58 -6.89
C ILE A 805 -16.79 34.09 -7.22
N LEU A 806 -15.90 34.90 -6.62
CA LEU A 806 -15.79 36.34 -6.88
C LEU A 806 -15.56 36.61 -8.37
N LYS A 807 -14.76 35.77 -9.04
CA LYS A 807 -14.58 35.81 -10.50
C LYS A 807 -15.87 35.50 -11.25
N ALA A 808 -16.58 34.41 -10.90
CA ALA A 808 -17.85 34.06 -11.55
C ALA A 808 -18.87 35.21 -11.46
N HIS A 809 -18.99 35.82 -10.28
CA HIS A 809 -19.88 36.94 -10.02
C HIS A 809 -19.55 38.15 -10.92
N ARG A 810 -18.28 38.57 -10.96
CA ARG A 810 -17.81 39.69 -11.81
C ARG A 810 -17.91 39.41 -13.31
N GLU A 811 -17.87 38.14 -13.72
CA GLU A 811 -18.06 37.70 -15.11
C GLU A 811 -19.55 37.44 -15.48
N GLY A 812 -20.48 37.60 -14.53
CA GLY A 812 -21.91 37.27 -14.73
C GLY A 812 -22.18 35.77 -14.95
N GLN A 813 -21.23 34.91 -14.62
CA GLN A 813 -21.27 33.47 -14.89
C GLN A 813 -22.02 32.72 -13.80
N ARG A 814 -22.85 31.75 -14.21
CA ARG A 814 -23.42 30.79 -13.26
C ARG A 814 -22.34 29.82 -12.80
N TYR A 815 -22.07 29.83 -11.50
CA TYR A 815 -21.08 28.97 -10.88
C TYR A 815 -21.57 28.47 -9.52
N ARG A 816 -21.39 27.18 -9.22
CA ARG A 816 -21.80 26.58 -7.92
C ARG A 816 -20.64 25.88 -7.21
N VAL A 817 -20.69 25.90 -5.88
CA VAL A 817 -19.74 25.22 -4.99
C VAL A 817 -20.53 24.43 -3.96
N TYR A 818 -20.36 23.12 -3.98
CA TYR A 818 -20.98 22.21 -3.04
C TYR A 818 -19.91 21.68 -2.08
N VAL A 819 -20.11 21.86 -0.78
CA VAL A 819 -19.19 21.40 0.26
C VAL A 819 -19.95 20.49 1.23
N VAL A 820 -19.62 19.20 1.21
CA VAL A 820 -20.17 18.18 2.10
C VAL A 820 -19.08 17.76 3.09
N ILE A 821 -19.34 17.97 4.38
CA ILE A 821 -18.39 17.73 5.48
C ILE A 821 -19.09 17.00 6.64
N PRO A 822 -18.39 16.26 7.51
CA PRO A 822 -19.03 15.59 8.64
C PRO A 822 -19.56 16.64 9.62
N LEU A 823 -20.79 16.44 10.14
CA LEU A 823 -21.44 17.39 11.05
C LEU A 823 -20.62 17.64 12.32
N LEU A 824 -19.90 16.62 12.80
CA LEU A 824 -18.96 16.72 13.91
C LEU A 824 -17.62 16.05 13.53
N PRO A 825 -16.48 16.56 14.01
CA PRO A 825 -15.20 15.84 13.93
C PRO A 825 -15.27 14.46 14.60
N GLY A 826 -14.68 13.43 13.95
CA GLY A 826 -14.70 12.05 14.44
C GLY A 826 -13.66 11.78 15.53
N PHE A 827 -13.93 12.25 16.75
CA PHE A 827 -13.14 12.02 17.96
C PHE A 827 -14.08 11.74 19.14
N GLU A 828 -13.66 10.91 20.11
CA GLU A 828 -14.44 10.67 21.33
C GLU A 828 -14.68 11.98 22.10
N GLY A 829 -15.93 12.28 22.42
CA GLY A 829 -16.29 13.43 23.24
C GLY A 829 -17.78 13.69 23.30
N ASP A 830 -18.31 13.81 24.51
CA ASP A 830 -19.74 14.07 24.76
C ASP A 830 -20.16 15.45 24.22
N ILE A 831 -20.80 15.47 23.05
CA ILE A 831 -21.29 16.70 22.42
C ILE A 831 -22.34 17.43 23.27
N SER A 832 -23.01 16.75 24.20
CA SER A 832 -23.98 17.37 25.12
C SER A 832 -23.31 18.32 26.14
N THR A 833 -22.02 18.11 26.43
CA THR A 833 -21.19 19.05 27.22
C THR A 833 -20.35 19.99 26.34
N GLY A 834 -20.60 20.04 25.03
CA GLY A 834 -19.83 20.81 24.05
C GLY A 834 -18.72 20.02 23.36
N GLY A 835 -18.61 18.72 23.59
CA GLY A 835 -17.56 17.85 23.04
C GLY A 835 -16.20 17.98 23.73
N GLY A 836 -15.25 17.15 23.32
CA GLY A 836 -13.88 17.19 23.83
C GLY A 836 -13.04 18.33 23.24
N ASN A 837 -11.96 18.72 23.93
CA ASN A 837 -11.05 19.80 23.51
C ASN A 837 -10.54 19.65 22.06
N ALA A 838 -10.27 18.42 21.61
CA ALA A 838 -9.85 18.11 20.24
C ALA A 838 -10.98 18.38 19.21
N LEU A 839 -12.21 17.99 19.53
CA LEU A 839 -13.40 18.20 18.70
C LEU A 839 -13.68 19.70 18.55
N GLN A 840 -13.61 20.46 19.65
CA GLN A 840 -13.75 21.92 19.64
C GLN A 840 -12.64 22.60 18.81
N ALA A 841 -11.38 22.19 18.97
CA ALA A 841 -10.24 22.74 18.22
C ALA A 841 -10.43 22.57 16.70
N ILE A 842 -10.89 21.41 16.24
CA ILE A 842 -11.20 21.19 14.81
C ILE A 842 -12.42 22.02 14.37
N MET A 843 -13.48 22.11 15.17
CA MET A 843 -14.64 22.96 14.87
C MET A 843 -14.23 24.43 14.72
N HIS A 844 -13.33 24.95 15.56
CA HIS A 844 -12.78 26.30 15.43
C HIS A 844 -12.22 26.54 14.03
N PHE A 845 -11.34 25.65 13.55
CA PHE A 845 -10.67 25.82 12.25
C PHE A 845 -11.59 25.58 11.04
N ASN A 846 -12.55 24.65 11.14
CA ASN A 846 -13.61 24.49 10.13
C ASN A 846 -14.45 25.79 10.04
N TYR A 847 -14.92 26.33 11.17
CA TYR A 847 -15.72 27.57 11.15
C TYR A 847 -14.92 28.81 10.75
N ARG A 848 -13.64 28.93 11.14
CA ARG A 848 -12.72 29.97 10.68
C ARG A 848 -12.59 29.98 9.15
N THR A 849 -12.66 28.81 8.52
CA THR A 849 -12.60 28.67 7.07
C THR A 849 -13.95 29.00 6.43
N MET A 850 -15.06 28.50 6.97
CA MET A 850 -16.39 28.71 6.39
C MET A 850 -16.92 30.14 6.58
N CYS A 851 -17.02 30.62 7.83
CA CYS A 851 -17.89 31.76 8.16
C CYS A 851 -17.46 32.68 9.32
N ARG A 852 -16.41 32.36 10.09
CA ARG A 852 -15.99 33.16 11.26
C ARG A 852 -14.69 33.93 10.97
N GLY A 853 -14.78 35.25 11.04
CA GLY A 853 -13.67 36.17 10.74
C GLY A 853 -13.62 36.60 9.27
N GLU A 854 -12.93 37.71 9.01
CA GLU A 854 -12.88 38.39 7.70
C GLU A 854 -12.26 37.50 6.60
N ASN A 855 -11.20 36.75 6.94
CA ASN A 855 -10.54 35.81 6.02
C ASN A 855 -11.39 34.58 5.66
N SER A 856 -12.48 34.28 6.36
CA SER A 856 -13.34 33.13 6.04
C SER A 856 -13.98 33.28 4.66
N ILE A 857 -14.34 32.17 4.00
CA ILE A 857 -14.95 32.22 2.65
C ILE A 857 -16.19 33.12 2.66
N LEU A 858 -17.11 32.97 3.61
CA LEU A 858 -18.27 33.87 3.67
C LEU A 858 -17.92 35.30 4.10
N GLY A 859 -16.81 35.54 4.81
CA GLY A 859 -16.28 36.88 5.06
C GLY A 859 -15.83 37.57 3.77
N GLN A 860 -14.96 36.91 3.01
CA GLN A 860 -14.49 37.36 1.69
C GLN A 860 -15.67 37.59 0.74
N LEU A 861 -16.61 36.65 0.64
CA LEU A 861 -17.77 36.76 -0.25
C LEU A 861 -18.76 37.86 0.18
N ARG A 862 -19.07 38.04 1.47
CA ARG A 862 -19.99 39.09 1.92
C ARG A 862 -19.47 40.50 1.62
N THR A 863 -18.16 40.67 1.55
CA THR A 863 -17.51 41.97 1.28
C THR A 863 -17.77 42.46 -0.15
N GLU A 864 -17.83 41.58 -1.15
CA GLU A 864 -18.08 41.95 -2.55
C GLU A 864 -19.52 41.65 -3.01
N LEU A 865 -20.16 40.58 -2.51
CA LEU A 865 -21.49 40.12 -2.94
C LEU A 865 -22.65 40.49 -1.99
N GLY A 866 -22.37 41.03 -0.80
CA GLY A 866 -23.37 41.19 0.26
C GLY A 866 -24.03 39.84 0.60
N ASN A 867 -25.36 39.75 0.45
CA ASN A 867 -26.11 38.50 0.66
C ASN A 867 -26.16 37.56 -0.56
N GLN A 868 -25.62 37.93 -1.73
CA GLN A 868 -25.78 37.10 -2.94
C GLN A 868 -24.94 35.81 -2.94
N TRP A 869 -24.02 35.63 -1.97
CA TRP A 869 -23.21 34.42 -1.78
C TRP A 869 -24.04 33.13 -1.75
N ILE A 870 -25.29 33.19 -1.29
CA ILE A 870 -26.23 32.07 -1.24
C ILE A 870 -26.50 31.42 -2.61
N ASN A 871 -26.25 32.13 -3.72
CA ASN A 871 -26.40 31.59 -5.06
C ASN A 871 -25.17 30.78 -5.53
N TYR A 872 -24.04 30.89 -4.85
CA TYR A 872 -22.75 30.36 -5.33
C TYR A 872 -22.19 29.23 -4.47
N ILE A 873 -22.47 29.17 -3.16
CA ILE A 873 -21.91 28.16 -2.26
C ILE A 873 -22.94 27.58 -1.29
N SER A 874 -22.88 26.27 -1.08
CA SER A 874 -23.70 25.54 -0.11
C SER A 874 -22.82 24.63 0.74
N PHE A 875 -22.91 24.80 2.07
CA PHE A 875 -22.28 23.93 3.06
C PHE A 875 -23.33 22.97 3.63
N CYS A 876 -23.02 21.67 3.63
CA CYS A 876 -23.92 20.60 4.05
C CYS A 876 -23.17 19.53 4.86
N GLY A 877 -23.92 18.77 5.64
CA GLY A 877 -23.50 17.49 6.20
C GLY A 877 -24.48 16.37 5.82
N LEU A 878 -24.27 15.19 6.38
CA LEU A 878 -25.14 14.03 6.16
C LEU A 878 -25.69 13.49 7.50
N ARG A 879 -26.99 13.15 7.56
CA ARG A 879 -27.66 12.57 8.73
C ARG A 879 -28.73 11.56 8.32
N THR A 880 -28.89 10.50 9.10
CA THR A 880 -29.91 9.46 8.90
C THR A 880 -30.64 9.12 10.20
N HIS A 881 -31.68 8.30 10.12
CA HIS A 881 -32.47 7.81 11.25
C HIS A 881 -32.90 6.35 11.05
N ALA A 882 -33.28 5.70 12.14
CA ALA A 882 -33.80 4.33 12.16
C ALA A 882 -34.67 4.11 13.42
N GLU A 883 -35.31 2.94 13.49
CA GLU A 883 -35.81 2.38 14.74
C GLU A 883 -34.74 1.46 15.35
N LEU A 884 -34.60 1.48 16.68
CA LEU A 884 -33.79 0.56 17.46
C LEU A 884 -34.56 0.17 18.74
N GLU A 885 -34.89 -1.11 18.89
CA GLU A 885 -35.67 -1.65 20.03
C GLU A 885 -36.93 -0.80 20.34
N GLY A 886 -37.75 -0.48 19.33
CA GLY A 886 -38.96 0.34 19.51
C GLY A 886 -38.73 1.84 19.73
N ASN A 887 -37.49 2.32 19.67
CA ASN A 887 -37.12 3.73 19.87
C ASN A 887 -36.63 4.35 18.55
N LEU A 888 -37.10 5.54 18.21
CA LEU A 888 -36.55 6.32 17.10
C LEU A 888 -35.17 6.87 17.46
N VAL A 889 -34.17 6.60 16.61
CA VAL A 889 -32.78 7.06 16.77
C VAL A 889 -32.29 7.79 15.52
N THR A 890 -31.35 8.72 15.69
CA THR A 890 -30.63 9.40 14.59
C THR A 890 -29.15 9.43 14.87
N GLU A 891 -28.34 9.33 13.82
CA GLU A 891 -26.91 9.63 13.87
C GLU A 891 -26.46 10.36 12.61
N LEU A 892 -25.38 11.14 12.72
CA LEU A 892 -24.70 11.72 11.57
C LEU A 892 -24.06 10.60 10.73
N ILE A 893 -24.09 10.75 9.41
CA ILE A 893 -23.28 9.89 8.52
C ILE A 893 -21.90 10.54 8.45
N TYR A 894 -20.86 9.81 8.84
CA TYR A 894 -19.52 10.36 8.93
C TYR A 894 -18.86 10.42 7.56
N VAL A 895 -18.82 11.62 6.99
CA VAL A 895 -18.12 11.94 5.75
C VAL A 895 -16.61 11.86 6.00
N HIS A 896 -16.04 10.70 5.68
CA HIS A 896 -14.60 10.47 5.66
C HIS A 896 -13.99 10.67 4.26
N SER A 897 -14.80 10.84 3.22
CA SER A 897 -14.36 11.14 1.85
C SER A 897 -13.22 12.16 1.75
N LYS A 898 -12.40 12.05 0.70
CA LYS A 898 -11.48 13.11 0.26
C LYS A 898 -11.58 13.25 -1.26
N LEU A 899 -12.62 13.96 -1.70
CA LEU A 899 -13.05 14.06 -3.09
C LEU A 899 -13.16 15.53 -3.53
N LEU A 900 -12.72 15.80 -4.76
CA LEU A 900 -13.07 17.00 -5.54
C LEU A 900 -13.53 16.55 -6.93
N ILE A 901 -14.68 17.02 -7.40
CA ILE A 901 -15.12 16.93 -8.80
C ILE A 901 -15.26 18.35 -9.34
N ALA A 902 -14.84 18.59 -10.58
CA ALA A 902 -15.07 19.82 -11.32
C ALA A 902 -15.72 19.54 -12.67
N ASP A 903 -16.74 20.34 -13.00
CA ASP A 903 -17.35 20.46 -14.34
C ASP A 903 -17.75 19.13 -15.03
N ASP A 904 -18.10 18.11 -14.25
CA ASP A 904 -18.34 16.73 -14.73
C ASP A 904 -17.24 16.18 -15.66
N ASN A 905 -15.97 16.61 -15.55
CA ASN A 905 -14.87 16.12 -16.42
C ASN A 905 -13.52 15.89 -15.71
N THR A 906 -13.34 16.42 -14.50
CA THR A 906 -12.10 16.31 -13.73
C THR A 906 -12.41 15.89 -12.31
N VAL A 907 -11.66 14.92 -11.77
CA VAL A 907 -11.85 14.39 -10.41
C VAL A 907 -10.50 14.27 -9.69
N ILE A 908 -10.44 14.58 -8.39
CA ILE A 908 -9.35 14.19 -7.50
C ILE A 908 -9.90 13.28 -6.38
N ILE A 909 -9.30 12.10 -6.22
CA ILE A 909 -9.57 11.13 -5.13
C ILE A 909 -8.26 10.82 -4.42
N GLY A 910 -8.27 10.73 -3.09
CA GLY A 910 -7.08 10.33 -2.34
C GLY A 910 -7.31 10.17 -0.84
N SER A 911 -6.23 10.24 -0.07
CA SER A 911 -6.25 10.24 1.40
C SER A 911 -6.18 11.65 2.02
N ALA A 912 -5.81 12.67 1.22
CA ALA A 912 -5.51 14.02 1.69
C ALA A 912 -6.75 14.85 2.03
N ASN A 913 -6.83 15.30 3.28
CA ASN A 913 -7.87 16.22 3.75
C ASN A 913 -7.63 17.66 3.29
N ILE A 914 -8.66 18.51 3.28
CA ILE A 914 -8.50 19.96 3.12
C ILE A 914 -8.07 20.52 4.49
N ASN A 915 -6.77 20.37 4.78
CA ASN A 915 -6.06 20.93 5.93
C ASN A 915 -4.55 21.01 5.61
N ASP A 916 -3.79 21.75 6.41
CA ASP A 916 -2.34 21.89 6.25
C ASP A 916 -1.60 20.58 6.51
N ARG A 917 -2.07 19.76 7.47
CA ARG A 917 -1.55 18.41 7.79
C ARG A 917 -1.41 17.54 6.53
N SER A 918 -2.44 17.49 5.70
CA SER A 918 -2.45 16.72 4.47
C SER A 918 -1.84 17.48 3.28
N MET A 919 -2.01 18.80 3.18
CA MET A 919 -1.69 19.55 1.95
C MET A 919 -0.23 20.02 1.85
N LEU A 920 0.43 20.39 2.95
CA LEU A 920 1.74 21.08 2.88
C LEU A 920 2.96 20.19 2.52
N GLY A 921 2.77 18.88 2.28
CA GLY A 921 3.84 17.92 1.94
C GLY A 921 4.84 17.57 3.07
N LYS A 922 5.08 18.51 3.99
CA LYS A 922 6.06 18.44 5.09
C LYS A 922 5.51 17.75 6.34
N ARG A 923 4.19 17.77 6.50
CA ARG A 923 3.45 17.17 7.62
C ARG A 923 3.17 15.69 7.34
N ASP A 924 1.92 15.24 7.24
CA ASP A 924 1.60 13.83 7.00
C ASP A 924 1.95 13.39 5.57
N SER A 925 2.15 12.08 5.35
CA SER A 925 2.24 11.54 3.98
C SER A 925 0.89 11.09 3.46
N GLU A 926 0.60 11.48 2.21
CA GLU A 926 -0.70 11.30 1.55
C GLU A 926 -0.49 10.86 0.10
N MET A 927 -1.50 10.21 -0.48
CA MET A 927 -1.54 9.87 -1.90
C MET A 927 -2.90 10.27 -2.49
N ALA A 928 -2.89 10.81 -3.69
CA ALA A 928 -4.09 11.08 -4.48
C ALA A 928 -3.84 10.80 -5.97
N ILE A 929 -4.93 10.75 -6.73
CA ILE A 929 -4.92 10.71 -8.19
C ILE A 929 -5.83 11.81 -8.72
N ILE A 930 -5.42 12.45 -9.80
CA ILE A 930 -6.29 13.28 -10.63
C ILE A 930 -6.66 12.50 -11.89
N MET A 931 -7.98 12.36 -12.10
CA MET A 931 -8.60 11.88 -13.34
C MET A 931 -9.03 13.07 -14.17
N GLN A 932 -8.83 12.95 -15.48
CA GLN A 932 -9.47 13.82 -16.48
C GLN A 932 -10.01 12.94 -17.59
N ASP A 933 -11.30 13.07 -17.87
CA ASP A 933 -12.00 12.20 -18.81
C ASP A 933 -11.51 12.36 -20.25
N THR A 934 -11.40 11.23 -20.94
CA THR A 934 -11.13 11.14 -22.38
C THR A 934 -12.32 10.61 -23.17
N GLU A 935 -13.22 9.88 -22.52
CA GLU A 935 -14.51 9.46 -23.06
C GLU A 935 -15.60 10.43 -22.55
N THR A 936 -16.35 11.06 -23.45
CA THR A 936 -17.47 11.94 -23.09
C THR A 936 -18.83 11.33 -23.40
N VAL A 937 -19.85 11.79 -22.70
CA VAL A 937 -21.27 11.45 -22.87
C VAL A 937 -22.11 12.72 -22.98
N PRO A 938 -23.21 12.72 -23.76
CA PRO A 938 -24.16 13.83 -23.78
C PRO A 938 -24.77 14.07 -22.39
N SER A 939 -24.82 15.34 -22.00
CA SER A 939 -25.22 15.82 -20.68
C SER A 939 -25.84 17.22 -20.82
N VAL A 940 -26.22 17.83 -19.69
CA VAL A 940 -26.78 19.18 -19.60
C VAL A 940 -26.05 20.01 -18.55
N MET A 941 -25.80 21.28 -18.85
CA MET A 941 -25.12 22.25 -17.97
C MET A 941 -25.74 23.64 -18.15
N ASP A 942 -26.45 24.13 -17.14
CA ASP A 942 -27.29 25.33 -17.20
C ASP A 942 -28.29 25.32 -18.37
N GLY A 943 -29.04 24.22 -18.50
CA GLY A 943 -30.04 24.00 -19.54
C GLY A 943 -29.50 23.86 -20.97
N LYS A 944 -28.18 23.90 -21.16
CA LYS A 944 -27.51 23.76 -22.47
C LYS A 944 -26.92 22.36 -22.61
N GLU A 945 -26.84 21.88 -23.86
CA GLU A 945 -26.11 20.65 -24.17
C GLU A 945 -24.64 20.77 -23.70
N TYR A 946 -24.15 19.72 -23.04
CA TYR A 946 -22.80 19.64 -22.52
C TYR A 946 -22.21 18.25 -22.78
N GLN A 947 -20.91 18.17 -23.07
CA GLN A 947 -20.21 16.90 -23.24
C GLN A 947 -19.47 16.59 -21.94
N ALA A 948 -20.13 15.81 -21.07
CA ALA A 948 -19.60 15.45 -19.75
C ALA A 948 -18.65 14.27 -19.84
N GLY A 949 -17.66 14.21 -18.95
CA GLY A 949 -16.75 13.08 -18.81
C GLY A 949 -17.43 11.85 -18.17
N ARG A 950 -17.16 10.68 -18.73
CA ARG A 950 -17.81 9.41 -18.34
C ARG A 950 -17.52 8.99 -16.90
N PHE A 951 -16.28 9.16 -16.42
CA PHE A 951 -15.87 8.88 -15.04
C PHE A 951 -16.45 9.93 -14.08
N ALA A 952 -16.24 11.21 -14.37
CA ALA A 952 -16.59 12.31 -13.49
C ALA A 952 -18.11 12.46 -13.31
N GLN A 953 -18.90 12.44 -14.41
CA GLN A 953 -20.36 12.48 -14.35
C GLN A 953 -20.94 11.23 -13.69
N GLY A 954 -20.37 10.05 -13.97
CA GLY A 954 -20.78 8.77 -13.38
C GLY A 954 -20.66 8.79 -11.85
N LEU A 955 -19.50 9.23 -11.33
CA LEU A 955 -19.25 9.43 -9.90
C LEU A 955 -20.17 10.51 -9.31
N ARG A 956 -20.27 11.69 -9.95
CA ARG A 956 -21.07 12.82 -9.45
C ARG A 956 -22.55 12.46 -9.33
N LEU A 957 -23.10 11.78 -10.33
CA LEU A 957 -24.47 11.26 -10.29
C LEU A 957 -24.65 10.17 -9.23
N GLN A 958 -23.62 9.36 -8.94
CA GLN A 958 -23.68 8.36 -7.86
C GLN A 958 -23.71 9.03 -6.47
N CYS A 959 -22.84 10.02 -6.21
CA CYS A 959 -22.87 10.82 -4.98
C CYS A 959 -24.24 11.53 -4.82
N PHE A 960 -24.74 12.19 -5.87
CA PHE A 960 -26.06 12.84 -5.87
C PHE A 960 -27.20 11.83 -5.59
N ARG A 961 -27.17 10.63 -6.17
CA ARG A 961 -28.18 9.59 -5.90
C ARG A 961 -28.21 9.13 -4.45
N VAL A 962 -27.04 9.02 -3.80
CA VAL A 962 -26.95 8.70 -2.36
C VAL A 962 -27.48 9.87 -1.53
N VAL A 963 -26.85 11.05 -1.61
CA VAL A 963 -27.13 12.13 -0.64
C VAL A 963 -28.52 12.75 -0.80
N LEU A 964 -29.11 12.73 -2.00
CA LEU A 964 -30.45 13.29 -2.28
C LEU A 964 -31.58 12.24 -2.31
N GLY A 965 -31.30 10.95 -2.12
CA GLY A 965 -32.31 9.90 -2.15
C GLY A 965 -32.94 9.67 -3.54
N TYR A 966 -32.09 9.36 -4.53
CA TYR A 966 -32.47 8.97 -5.89
C TYR A 966 -31.94 7.58 -6.30
N LEU A 967 -31.53 6.73 -5.34
CA LEU A 967 -31.00 5.38 -5.62
C LEU A 967 -31.95 4.48 -6.44
N SER A 968 -33.26 4.65 -6.27
CA SER A 968 -34.31 3.91 -6.99
C SER A 968 -35.30 4.82 -7.74
N GLY A 969 -34.95 6.10 -7.93
CA GLY A 969 -35.84 7.12 -8.52
C GLY A 969 -35.38 7.62 -9.90
N PRO A 970 -36.27 8.25 -10.68
CA PRO A 970 -35.92 8.84 -11.96
C PRO A 970 -34.88 9.96 -11.76
N SER A 971 -33.77 9.92 -12.49
CA SER A 971 -32.63 10.82 -12.26
C SER A 971 -32.65 12.12 -13.07
N GLU A 972 -33.79 12.51 -13.64
CA GLU A 972 -33.94 13.73 -14.46
C GLU A 972 -33.59 15.00 -13.67
N ASP A 973 -34.17 15.15 -12.48
CA ASP A 973 -33.97 16.31 -11.58
C ASP A 973 -32.53 16.50 -11.10
N ILE A 974 -31.65 15.51 -11.30
CA ILE A 974 -30.24 15.55 -10.88
C ILE A 974 -29.25 15.55 -12.05
N GLN A 975 -29.70 15.66 -13.32
CA GLN A 975 -28.79 15.69 -14.46
C GLN A 975 -27.95 16.98 -14.49
N ASP A 976 -28.58 18.15 -14.44
CA ASP A 976 -27.91 19.46 -14.49
C ASP A 976 -27.38 19.86 -13.09
N PRO A 977 -26.05 19.93 -12.86
CA PRO A 977 -25.50 20.21 -11.54
C PRO A 977 -25.43 21.72 -11.20
N VAL A 978 -25.93 22.61 -12.06
CA VAL A 978 -25.82 24.07 -11.86
C VAL A 978 -27.12 24.85 -11.99
N SER A 979 -28.13 24.36 -12.71
CA SER A 979 -29.42 25.04 -12.91
C SER A 979 -30.03 25.59 -11.61
N ASP A 980 -30.81 26.68 -11.69
CA ASP A 980 -31.51 27.18 -10.50
C ASP A 980 -32.53 26.17 -9.95
N LYS A 981 -33.18 25.38 -10.82
CA LYS A 981 -34.08 24.28 -10.41
C LYS A 981 -33.33 23.29 -9.51
N PHE A 982 -32.23 22.72 -9.99
CA PHE A 982 -31.43 21.78 -9.19
C PHE A 982 -30.91 22.44 -7.90
N PHE A 983 -30.25 23.59 -8.03
CA PHE A 983 -29.58 24.21 -6.88
C PHE A 983 -30.57 24.63 -5.77
N LYS A 984 -31.71 25.23 -6.13
CA LYS A 984 -32.69 25.78 -5.16
C LYS A 984 -33.74 24.76 -4.76
N GLU A 985 -34.42 24.14 -5.73
CA GLU A 985 -35.60 23.29 -5.50
C GLU A 985 -35.23 21.85 -5.10
N VAL A 986 -34.06 21.36 -5.53
CA VAL A 986 -33.58 20.01 -5.19
C VAL A 986 -32.55 20.05 -4.07
N TRP A 987 -31.40 20.70 -4.26
CA TRP A 987 -30.27 20.67 -3.31
C TRP A 987 -30.56 21.47 -2.03
N VAL A 988 -30.67 22.80 -2.10
CA VAL A 988 -30.87 23.66 -0.92
C VAL A 988 -32.18 23.34 -0.20
N SER A 989 -33.29 23.16 -0.94
CA SER A 989 -34.58 22.72 -0.40
C SER A 989 -34.49 21.41 0.38
N THR A 990 -33.76 20.41 -0.12
CA THR A 990 -33.59 19.12 0.60
C THR A 990 -32.72 19.27 1.84
N ALA A 991 -31.60 19.98 1.73
CA ALA A 991 -30.71 20.24 2.86
C ALA A 991 -31.44 20.97 4.01
N ALA A 992 -32.21 22.02 3.70
CA ALA A 992 -32.97 22.80 4.70
C ALA A 992 -34.17 22.03 5.27
N ARG A 993 -34.95 21.33 4.41
CA ARG A 993 -36.10 20.51 4.83
C ARG A 993 -35.66 19.40 5.78
N ASN A 994 -34.63 18.64 5.40
CA ASN A 994 -34.15 17.53 6.21
C ASN A 994 -33.60 18.00 7.56
N ALA A 995 -32.79 19.08 7.58
CA ALA A 995 -32.30 19.67 8.84
C ALA A 995 -33.47 20.06 9.76
N THR A 996 -34.43 20.83 9.24
CA THR A 996 -35.61 21.30 10.00
C THR A 996 -36.41 20.15 10.60
N ILE A 997 -36.56 19.02 9.88
CA ILE A 997 -37.24 17.82 10.39
C ILE A 997 -36.42 17.14 11.49
N TYR A 998 -35.12 16.93 11.28
CA TYR A 998 -34.26 16.29 12.29
C TYR A 998 -34.18 17.10 13.59
N ASP A 999 -34.07 18.42 13.48
CA ASP A 999 -34.07 19.34 14.62
C ASP A 999 -35.41 19.31 15.39
N LYS A 1000 -36.53 19.32 14.66
CA LYS A 1000 -37.89 19.21 15.23
C LYS A 1000 -38.12 17.87 15.94
N VAL A 1001 -37.68 16.77 15.34
CA VAL A 1001 -37.98 15.41 15.82
C VAL A 1001 -37.05 14.99 16.96
N PHE A 1002 -35.75 15.21 16.82
CA PHE A 1002 -34.74 14.68 17.73
C PHE A 1002 -34.04 15.73 18.59
N ARG A 1003 -34.15 17.04 18.27
CA ARG A 1003 -33.31 18.10 18.83
C ARG A 1003 -31.81 17.71 18.75
N CYS A 1004 -31.38 17.26 17.58
CA CYS A 1004 -30.01 16.81 17.37
C CYS A 1004 -28.99 17.96 17.37
N LEU A 1005 -27.71 17.61 17.52
CA LEU A 1005 -26.58 18.52 17.45
C LEU A 1005 -25.67 18.15 16.27
N PRO A 1006 -24.88 19.08 15.71
CA PRO A 1006 -24.89 20.54 15.96
C PRO A 1006 -26.17 21.21 15.44
N ASN A 1007 -26.50 22.41 15.93
CA ASN A 1007 -27.75 23.11 15.61
C ASN A 1007 -27.59 24.64 15.72
N ASP A 1008 -28.27 25.42 14.87
CA ASP A 1008 -28.17 26.90 14.83
C ASP A 1008 -28.97 27.65 15.93
N GLU A 1009 -29.81 26.98 16.73
CA GLU A 1009 -30.45 27.54 17.96
C GLU A 1009 -29.46 27.68 19.14
N VAL A 1010 -28.25 27.09 19.05
CA VAL A 1010 -27.34 26.91 20.19
C VAL A 1010 -26.02 27.64 19.95
N HIS A 1011 -25.91 28.87 20.45
CA HIS A 1011 -24.75 29.76 20.26
C HIS A 1011 -23.71 29.66 21.38
N ASN A 1012 -24.06 29.13 22.56
CA ASN A 1012 -23.16 28.96 23.71
C ASN A 1012 -23.46 27.71 24.56
N LEU A 1013 -22.54 27.37 25.48
CA LEU A 1013 -22.61 26.17 26.32
C LEU A 1013 -23.76 26.19 27.36
N ILE A 1014 -24.27 27.37 27.72
CA ILE A 1014 -25.44 27.50 28.61
C ILE A 1014 -26.70 27.14 27.83
N GLN A 1015 -26.90 27.73 26.65
CA GLN A 1015 -27.96 27.38 25.72
C GLN A 1015 -27.92 25.90 25.34
N LEU A 1016 -26.73 25.32 25.14
CA LEU A 1016 -26.55 23.88 24.86
C LEU A 1016 -27.16 23.01 25.97
N ARG A 1017 -26.76 23.23 27.22
CA ARG A 1017 -27.25 22.48 28.39
C ARG A 1017 -28.76 22.63 28.56
N ASP A 1018 -29.29 23.82 28.30
CA ASP A 1018 -30.72 24.11 28.45
C ASP A 1018 -31.54 23.65 27.21
N PHE A 1019 -30.88 23.40 26.07
CA PHE A 1019 -31.46 22.86 24.83
C PHE A 1019 -31.62 21.34 24.90
N ILE A 1020 -30.63 20.62 25.46
CA ILE A 1020 -30.65 19.15 25.63
C ILE A 1020 -31.56 18.68 26.77
N SER A 1021 -31.89 19.55 27.73
CA SER A 1021 -32.78 19.21 28.86
C SER A 1021 -34.26 19.23 28.50
N LYS A 1022 -34.60 19.74 27.31
CA LYS A 1022 -35.98 19.79 26.79
C LYS A 1022 -36.39 18.42 26.24
N PRO A 1023 -37.66 18.01 26.39
CA PRO A 1023 -38.16 16.77 25.79
C PRO A 1023 -38.05 16.78 24.26
N ILE A 1024 -37.94 15.60 23.67
CA ILE A 1024 -37.78 15.39 22.23
C ILE A 1024 -39.02 14.69 21.65
N LEU A 1025 -39.49 15.14 20.49
CA LEU A 1025 -40.72 14.61 19.88
C LEU A 1025 -40.64 13.10 19.64
N ALA A 1026 -39.45 12.60 19.26
CA ALA A 1026 -39.13 11.18 19.10
C ALA A 1026 -39.38 10.30 20.35
N LYS A 1027 -39.60 10.88 21.53
CA LYS A 1027 -39.95 10.17 22.78
C LYS A 1027 -41.33 10.54 23.32
N GLU A 1028 -41.75 11.80 23.21
CA GLU A 1028 -43.06 12.26 23.69
C GLU A 1028 -44.22 11.76 22.81
N ASP A 1029 -44.01 11.72 21.48
CA ASP A 1029 -45.02 11.35 20.48
C ASP A 1029 -44.33 10.66 19.29
N PRO A 1030 -43.95 9.37 19.42
CA PRO A 1030 -43.24 8.63 18.38
C PRO A 1030 -44.03 8.51 17.08
N ILE A 1031 -45.36 8.42 17.15
CA ILE A 1031 -46.24 8.30 15.97
C ILE A 1031 -46.12 9.56 15.11
N ARG A 1032 -46.24 10.74 15.72
CA ARG A 1032 -46.07 12.02 15.02
C ARG A 1032 -44.62 12.27 14.60
N ALA A 1033 -43.64 11.77 15.37
CA ALA A 1033 -42.25 11.80 14.96
C ALA A 1033 -42.03 11.02 13.64
N GLU A 1034 -42.59 9.81 13.50
CA GLU A 1034 -42.56 9.08 12.24
C GLU A 1034 -43.26 9.83 11.09
N GLU A 1035 -44.41 10.46 11.34
CA GLU A 1035 -45.11 11.26 10.33
C GLU A 1035 -44.28 12.44 9.80
N GLU A 1036 -43.47 13.06 10.65
CA GLU A 1036 -42.49 14.06 10.21
C GLU A 1036 -41.30 13.42 9.47
N LEU A 1037 -40.78 12.29 9.95
CA LEU A 1037 -39.64 11.59 9.34
C LEU A 1037 -39.97 11.02 7.95
N LYS A 1038 -41.23 10.64 7.69
CA LYS A 1038 -41.73 10.25 6.35
C LYS A 1038 -41.59 11.37 5.28
N LYS A 1039 -41.21 12.60 5.67
CA LYS A 1039 -40.95 13.75 4.79
C LYS A 1039 -39.44 13.98 4.50
N ILE A 1040 -38.55 13.23 5.17
CA ILE A 1040 -37.11 13.19 4.85
C ILE A 1040 -36.93 12.59 3.46
N ARG A 1041 -35.97 13.12 2.68
CA ARG A 1041 -35.51 12.46 1.46
C ARG A 1041 -33.99 12.56 1.33
N GLY A 1042 -33.33 11.42 1.18
CA GLY A 1042 -31.87 11.34 1.20
C GLY A 1042 -31.29 11.66 2.58
N PHE A 1043 -29.99 11.92 2.61
CA PHE A 1043 -29.22 12.15 3.84
C PHE A 1043 -28.72 13.58 3.99
N LEU A 1044 -28.75 14.38 2.92
CA LEU A 1044 -28.23 15.74 2.88
C LEU A 1044 -28.97 16.64 3.88
N VAL A 1045 -28.22 17.32 4.76
CA VAL A 1045 -28.71 18.34 5.68
C VAL A 1045 -27.87 19.60 5.56
N GLN A 1046 -28.48 20.77 5.75
CA GLN A 1046 -27.76 22.05 5.79
C GLN A 1046 -26.79 22.06 6.96
N PHE A 1047 -25.56 22.58 6.75
CA PHE A 1047 -24.58 22.69 7.83
C PHE A 1047 -24.90 23.91 8.72
N PRO A 1048 -25.04 23.75 10.05
CA PRO A 1048 -25.30 24.87 10.96
C PRO A 1048 -24.03 25.74 11.12
N LEU A 1049 -24.13 27.02 10.78
CA LEU A 1049 -22.98 27.95 10.76
C LEU A 1049 -22.77 28.69 12.09
N TYR A 1050 -23.80 28.71 12.94
CA TYR A 1050 -23.92 29.48 14.17
C TYR A 1050 -23.86 28.62 15.45
N PHE A 1051 -23.73 27.30 15.33
CA PHE A 1051 -23.54 26.41 16.47
C PHE A 1051 -22.27 26.74 17.26
N LEU A 1052 -22.43 27.06 18.56
CA LEU A 1052 -21.38 27.56 19.45
C LEU A 1052 -20.66 28.80 18.87
N SER A 1053 -21.40 29.77 18.31
CA SER A 1053 -20.84 31.01 17.72
C SER A 1053 -20.27 32.01 18.71
N GLU A 1054 -20.72 32.00 19.97
CA GLU A 1054 -20.26 32.90 21.03
C GLU A 1054 -19.06 32.33 21.82
N GLU A 1055 -18.76 31.04 21.64
CA GLU A 1055 -17.69 30.33 22.36
C GLU A 1055 -16.33 30.45 21.67
N ASN A 1056 -15.27 30.58 22.48
CA ASN A 1056 -13.91 30.38 22.02
C ASN A 1056 -13.57 28.88 22.02
N LEU A 1057 -13.83 28.20 20.90
CA LEU A 1057 -13.60 26.77 20.69
C LEU A 1057 -12.11 26.34 20.64
N LEU A 1058 -11.15 27.21 20.99
CA LEU A 1058 -9.75 26.83 21.15
C LEU A 1058 -9.48 26.26 22.56
N PRO A 1059 -8.63 25.24 22.71
CA PRO A 1059 -8.32 24.65 24.02
C PRO A 1059 -7.86 25.69 25.06
N ALA A 1060 -8.51 25.69 26.22
CA ALA A 1060 -8.23 26.67 27.27
C ALA A 1060 -6.79 26.56 27.81
N VAL A 1061 -6.19 27.71 28.15
CA VAL A 1061 -4.80 27.81 28.64
C VAL A 1061 -4.61 26.94 29.89
N GLY A 1062 -3.69 25.98 29.84
CA GLY A 1062 -3.42 25.03 30.92
C GLY A 1062 -4.09 23.66 30.75
N THR A 1063 -4.94 23.46 29.74
CA THR A 1063 -5.32 22.11 29.28
C THR A 1063 -4.13 21.39 28.64
N LYS A 1064 -4.18 20.06 28.53
CA LYS A 1064 -3.12 19.29 27.84
C LYS A 1064 -3.07 19.68 26.36
N GLU A 1065 -4.22 19.90 25.77
CA GLU A 1065 -4.42 20.18 24.35
C GLU A 1065 -3.93 21.59 23.98
N ALA A 1066 -3.94 22.54 24.92
CA ALA A 1066 -3.31 23.87 24.77
C ALA A 1066 -1.77 23.85 24.90
N ILE A 1067 -1.17 22.74 25.36
CA ILE A 1067 0.29 22.53 25.37
C ILE A 1067 0.76 21.90 24.04
N VAL A 1068 -0.16 21.33 23.27
CA VAL A 1068 0.11 20.79 21.93
C VAL A 1068 0.20 21.95 20.92
N PRO A 1069 1.20 21.98 20.02
CA PRO A 1069 1.30 22.99 18.97
C PRO A 1069 0.03 23.06 18.12
N THR A 1070 -0.44 24.27 17.79
CA THR A 1070 -1.67 24.50 17.02
C THR A 1070 -1.68 23.77 15.66
N GLU A 1071 -0.50 23.58 15.06
CA GLU A 1071 -0.28 22.81 13.83
C GLU A 1071 -0.63 21.31 13.92
N VAL A 1072 -0.98 20.78 15.10
CA VAL A 1072 -1.56 19.43 15.22
C VAL A 1072 -3.02 19.41 14.76
N TRP A 1073 -3.74 20.53 14.94
CA TRP A 1073 -5.16 20.72 14.62
C TRP A 1073 -5.38 21.36 13.24
N THR A 1074 -4.33 21.83 12.57
CA THR A 1074 -4.35 22.30 11.17
C THR A 1074 -3.65 21.31 10.24
#